data_AF-A0A1C5SK12-F1
#
_entry.id   AF-A0A1C5SK12-F1
#
_cell.length_a   1.000
_cell.length_b   1.000
_cell.length_c   1.000
_cell.angle_alpha   90.00
_cell.angle_beta   90.00
_cell.angle_gamma   90.00
#
_symmetry.space_group_name_H-M   'P 1'
#
loop_
_entity.id
_entity.type
_entity.pdbx_description
1 polymer ?
#
loop_
_entity_poly.entity_id
_entity_poly.type
_entity_poly.pdbx_seq_one_letter_code
_entity_poly.pdbx_strand_id
1 'polypeptide(L)'
;MIKNVFYIKNCRFHLYDENVLFLCGSFRLDTMAGERLVATLDRQKLEIKVEEHDLPFSLMQQKGTLTKQYYAWVQLPDDWQQGSRLRIVQYGKDGKRLAGMYAVSRLKKMQMELAYKIEQVQMQDGQVIVKGWYAEPTHTEITLTSHGKYIPVEVKNEARPDVKAVIPEACLTDIKGFEAAACVDKADAWKLYLNAGNRHGMSRLHPDDSAVFGRLAKIERIAEKTSDSMHQYGIRGTYDKIQRKLLKKDQITYKNWRKLYTPDKKELQRQRDEYLEYQPKISVLVSAEESGGLLTDLIRSMLEQTYADWELCIAAAMDTKIELGTCADSRVRIIRMREQESLAEMLNGAVREASGDYMVLADAKDCLAPDALYECVKRLNQEPEAVILYTDEDKLDLGRRRYYAPQFKTDYNLDLLRSCNYISHLCLVRCDIAENAGYLDPSFDDALEYDYILRCTECADPKHIVHIPKVLYHVRNTADTNKADKYHAEKRALEAHLKRLGICAEVLPAEAKGCFRVKYSVKEKPLVSVIIPTKDHIEDLDKCLRSLEEINTYHNIEYIIVENNSEKAETFAYYEQLAEKMPRAKVVYWKEKGFNYPAINNTGVRHAGGDYLLFLNNDTEIVNADCIEEMLGQCQRKEVGAVGARLYYEDGTIQHAGVIVGLGGVAGHAFVGYEHDDPGYCGRIMLTQDYSAVTAACMMVDRRVFEEAGGFDEQYAVAFNDVDLCLAIRKAGYLIVYDPYAELKHYESKSRGMEDTDEKVRRFNLEIALFQERWKEVLETGDPYYSPNLTLAKNDFSLAVDVR
;
A
#
# COMPACT_ATOMS: atom_id res chain seq x y z
N MET A 1 31.69 0.61 10.85
CA MET A 1 31.20 -0.68 11.38
C MET A 1 30.30 -0.44 12.59
N ILE A 2 29.14 -1.08 12.62
CA ILE A 2 28.14 -0.95 13.69
C ILE A 2 28.55 -1.86 14.87
N LYS A 3 28.56 -1.33 16.10
CA LYS A 3 28.95 -2.08 17.30
C LYS A 3 27.82 -3.00 17.78
N ASN A 4 28.12 -4.28 18.02
CA ASN A 4 27.16 -5.22 18.60
C ASN A 4 27.03 -4.98 20.12
N VAL A 5 25.82 -4.73 20.62
CA VAL A 5 25.56 -4.37 22.04
C VAL A 5 24.39 -5.22 22.53
N PHE A 6 24.49 -5.77 23.73
CA PHE A 6 23.40 -6.49 24.39
C PHE A 6 22.54 -5.55 25.23
N TYR A 7 21.23 -5.58 24.99
CA TYR A 7 20.25 -4.76 25.70
C TYR A 7 19.28 -5.64 26.49
N ILE A 8 19.21 -5.42 27.79
CA ILE A 8 18.26 -6.15 28.67
C ILE A 8 16.90 -5.47 28.59
N LYS A 9 15.89 -6.22 28.13
CA LYS A 9 14.50 -5.79 27.97
C LYS A 9 13.66 -6.09 29.21
N ASN A 10 13.81 -7.28 29.78
CA ASN A 10 13.08 -7.71 30.97
C ASN A 10 14.03 -8.36 31.98
N CYS A 11 13.73 -8.20 33.26
CA CYS A 11 14.46 -8.78 34.38
C CYS A 11 13.46 -9.13 35.48
N ARG A 12 13.40 -10.41 35.88
CA ARG A 12 12.53 -10.89 36.97
C ARG A 12 13.14 -12.13 37.64
N PHE A 13 12.60 -12.52 38.79
CA PHE A 13 12.97 -13.81 39.40
C PHE A 13 12.33 -14.99 38.68
N HIS A 14 13.02 -16.12 38.70
CA HIS A 14 12.51 -17.38 38.18
C HIS A 14 11.28 -17.83 38.97
N LEU A 15 10.33 -18.45 38.28
CA LEU A 15 9.04 -18.74 38.90
C LEU A 15 9.16 -19.72 40.09
N TYR A 16 10.02 -20.72 39.96
CA TYR A 16 10.20 -21.82 40.92
C TYR A 16 11.47 -21.76 41.78
N ASP A 17 12.40 -20.86 41.45
CA ASP A 17 13.69 -20.77 42.14
C ASP A 17 13.93 -19.33 42.55
N GLU A 18 13.85 -19.08 43.85
CA GLU A 18 13.92 -17.73 44.42
C GLU A 18 15.33 -17.11 44.36
N ASN A 19 16.35 -17.91 44.01
CA ASN A 19 17.73 -17.47 43.85
C ASN A 19 18.18 -17.41 42.38
N VAL A 20 17.29 -17.69 41.42
CA VAL A 20 17.57 -17.53 39.98
C VAL A 20 16.93 -16.26 39.46
N LEU A 21 17.74 -15.44 38.79
CA LEU A 21 17.29 -14.24 38.10
C LEU A 21 17.25 -14.47 36.59
N PHE A 22 16.09 -14.25 35.99
CA PHE A 22 15.86 -14.28 34.55
C PHE A 22 16.07 -12.89 33.93
N LEU A 23 16.83 -12.85 32.85
CA LEU A 23 17.01 -11.67 32.00
C LEU A 23 16.62 -12.03 30.56
N CYS A 24 15.76 -11.23 29.94
CA CYS A 24 15.49 -11.32 28.51
C CYS A 24 16.06 -10.08 27.82
N GLY A 25 16.79 -10.27 26.72
CA GLY A 25 17.39 -9.18 25.97
C GLY A 25 17.66 -9.51 24.50
N SER A 26 18.25 -8.58 23.76
CA SER A 26 18.64 -8.78 22.36
C SER A 26 19.97 -8.12 22.04
N PHE A 27 20.69 -8.67 21.05
CA PHE A 27 21.89 -8.08 20.49
C PHE A 27 21.55 -7.13 19.34
N ARG A 28 22.29 -6.03 19.20
CA ARG A 28 22.06 -5.02 18.15
C ARG A 28 22.13 -5.58 16.72
N LEU A 29 23.04 -6.53 16.48
CA LEU A 29 23.20 -7.18 15.19
C LEU A 29 22.34 -8.45 15.06
N ASP A 30 21.39 -8.67 15.97
CA ASP A 30 20.50 -9.83 16.01
C ASP A 30 21.21 -11.19 16.16
N THR A 31 22.51 -11.17 16.42
CA THR A 31 23.35 -12.34 16.70
C THR A 31 24.31 -12.05 17.84
N MET A 32 24.62 -13.05 18.66
CA MET A 32 25.65 -12.94 19.69
C MET A 32 27.07 -12.83 19.08
N ALA A 33 27.31 -13.30 17.85
CA ALA A 33 28.56 -13.12 17.09
C ALA A 33 29.88 -13.39 17.86
N GLY A 34 29.89 -14.37 18.77
CA GLY A 34 31.05 -14.72 19.61
C GLY A 34 31.28 -13.82 20.83
N GLU A 35 30.34 -12.92 21.15
CA GLU A 35 30.34 -12.16 22.39
C GLU A 35 29.81 -13.00 23.57
N ARG A 36 30.09 -12.59 24.81
CA ARG A 36 29.63 -13.30 26.01
C ARG A 36 29.16 -12.36 27.11
N LEU A 37 28.18 -12.81 27.89
CA LEU A 37 27.68 -12.11 29.07
C LEU A 37 28.30 -12.69 30.36
N VAL A 38 28.56 -11.82 31.32
CA VAL A 38 29.08 -12.18 32.65
C VAL A 38 28.28 -11.44 33.71
N ALA A 39 27.77 -12.17 34.70
CA ALA A 39 27.14 -11.60 35.87
C ALA A 39 28.15 -11.48 37.03
N THR A 40 28.08 -10.38 37.78
CA THR A 40 28.84 -10.20 39.03
C THR A 40 28.01 -9.55 40.12
N LEU A 41 28.02 -10.07 41.35
CA LEU A 41 27.50 -9.41 42.54
C LEU A 41 28.69 -8.86 43.34
N ASP A 42 28.76 -7.54 43.54
CA ASP A 42 29.87 -6.88 44.26
C ASP A 42 31.28 -7.31 43.83
N ARG A 43 31.44 -7.60 42.52
CA ARG A 43 32.65 -8.10 41.84
C ARG A 43 32.90 -9.61 41.95
N GLN A 44 32.14 -10.35 42.75
CA GLN A 44 32.15 -11.82 42.72
C GLN A 44 31.44 -12.30 41.44
N LYS A 45 32.11 -13.15 40.66
CA LYS A 45 31.54 -13.71 39.43
C LYS A 45 30.46 -14.73 39.76
N LEU A 46 29.33 -14.63 39.07
CA LEU A 46 28.20 -15.54 39.19
C LEU A 46 28.11 -16.46 37.97
N GLU A 47 27.41 -17.57 38.14
CA GLU A 47 27.03 -18.44 37.04
C GLU A 47 25.91 -17.79 36.22
N ILE A 48 26.06 -17.81 34.89
CA ILE A 48 25.08 -17.29 33.96
C ILE A 48 24.95 -18.25 32.78
N LYS A 49 23.74 -18.74 32.53
CA LYS A 49 23.40 -19.55 31.37
C LYS A 49 22.65 -18.69 30.37
N VAL A 50 23.17 -18.57 29.15
CA VAL A 50 22.54 -17.78 28.07
C VAL A 50 22.05 -18.72 26.98
N GLU A 51 20.79 -18.56 26.60
CA GLU A 51 20.12 -19.32 25.56
C GLU A 51 19.62 -18.36 24.47
N GLU A 52 19.78 -18.76 23.22
CA GLU A 52 19.28 -18.04 22.05
C GLU A 52 17.92 -18.62 21.66
N HIS A 53 16.96 -17.74 21.40
CA HIS A 53 15.59 -18.10 21.05
C HIS A 53 15.11 -17.20 19.91
N ASP A 54 14.35 -17.75 18.97
CA ASP A 54 13.68 -16.94 17.95
C ASP A 54 12.50 -16.17 18.58
N LEU A 55 12.22 -14.96 18.08
CA LEU A 55 11.09 -14.15 18.53
C LEU A 55 9.77 -14.68 17.92
N PRO A 56 8.67 -14.80 18.69
CA PRO A 56 7.35 -15.08 18.12
C PRO A 56 6.86 -13.96 17.18
N PHE A 57 6.06 -14.28 16.15
CA PHE A 57 5.59 -13.31 15.14
C PHE A 57 4.92 -12.07 15.68
N SER A 58 4.05 -12.27 16.67
CA SER A 58 3.27 -11.22 17.33
C SER A 58 4.20 -10.18 17.97
N LEU A 59 5.41 -10.59 18.36
CA LEU A 59 6.47 -9.74 18.89
C LEU A 59 7.42 -9.24 17.80
N MET A 60 7.68 -10.00 16.73
CA MET A 60 8.47 -9.54 15.56
C MET A 60 7.78 -8.38 14.83
N GLN A 61 6.47 -8.48 14.54
CA GLN A 61 5.67 -7.38 13.96
C GLN A 61 5.65 -6.12 14.85
N GLN A 62 5.88 -6.30 16.16
CA GLN A 62 5.99 -5.19 17.11
C GLN A 62 7.41 -4.65 17.25
N LYS A 63 8.46 -5.46 17.04
CA LYS A 63 9.86 -5.12 17.34
C LYS A 63 10.73 -4.84 16.13
N GLY A 64 10.19 -4.94 14.91
CA GLY A 64 10.91 -4.62 13.67
C GLY A 64 11.81 -5.77 13.22
N THR A 65 13.04 -5.47 12.78
CA THR A 65 13.95 -6.44 12.13
C THR A 65 14.66 -7.43 13.07
N LEU A 66 14.42 -7.39 14.39
CA LEU A 66 15.01 -8.35 15.32
C LEU A 66 14.25 -9.67 15.24
N THR A 67 14.97 -10.74 14.88
CA THR A 67 14.46 -12.10 14.79
C THR A 67 14.81 -12.92 16.02
N LYS A 68 15.78 -12.49 16.84
CA LYS A 68 16.27 -13.23 18.00
C LYS A 68 16.11 -12.50 19.33
N GLN A 69 15.89 -13.28 20.37
CA GLN A 69 15.95 -12.88 21.77
C GLN A 69 16.84 -13.86 22.55
N TYR A 70 17.40 -13.38 23.65
CA TYR A 70 18.33 -14.16 24.45
C TYR A 70 17.85 -14.17 25.89
N TYR A 71 17.78 -15.37 26.44
CA TYR A 71 17.40 -15.64 27.81
C TYR A 71 18.66 -15.90 28.61
N ALA A 72 18.93 -15.08 29.63
CA ALA A 72 20.06 -15.24 30.51
C ALA A 72 19.58 -15.51 31.94
N TRP A 73 19.91 -16.69 32.44
CA TRP A 73 19.59 -17.17 33.79
C TRP A 73 20.82 -16.98 34.68
N VAL A 74 20.71 -16.12 35.69
CA VAL A 74 21.80 -15.79 36.61
C VAL A 74 21.53 -16.45 37.96
N GLN A 75 22.43 -17.32 38.41
CA GLN A 75 22.36 -17.93 39.74
C GLN A 75 22.90 -16.96 40.79
N LEU A 76 22.08 -16.60 41.77
CA LEU A 76 22.47 -15.82 42.93
C LEU A 76 22.90 -16.75 44.07
N PRO A 77 23.91 -16.38 44.89
CA PRO A 77 24.27 -17.14 46.08
C PRO A 77 23.22 -16.98 47.18
N ASP A 78 23.12 -17.91 48.12
CA ASP A 78 22.08 -17.89 49.17
C ASP A 78 22.07 -16.61 50.03
N ASP A 79 23.21 -15.93 50.16
CA ASP A 79 23.40 -14.69 50.91
C ASP A 79 23.35 -13.42 50.04
N TRP A 80 22.90 -13.50 48.79
CA TRP A 80 22.91 -12.38 47.82
C TRP A 80 22.27 -11.09 48.35
N GLN A 81 21.31 -11.24 49.27
CA GLN A 81 20.59 -10.16 49.93
C GLN A 81 21.48 -9.27 50.82
N GLN A 82 22.67 -9.72 51.19
CA GLN A 82 23.68 -8.94 51.93
C GLN A 82 24.55 -8.07 51.02
N GLY A 83 24.55 -8.34 49.71
CA GLY A 83 25.29 -7.59 48.72
C GLY A 83 24.70 -6.21 48.42
N SER A 84 25.39 -5.46 47.57
CA SER A 84 25.03 -4.10 47.18
C SER A 84 24.49 -4.03 45.75
N ARG A 85 25.23 -4.56 44.75
CA ARG A 85 24.85 -4.42 43.33
C ARG A 85 25.21 -5.63 42.46
N LEU A 86 24.22 -6.11 41.71
CA LEU A 86 24.40 -7.03 40.59
C LEU A 86 24.74 -6.25 39.32
N ARG A 87 25.71 -6.72 38.54
CA ARG A 87 26.10 -6.17 37.22
C ARG A 87 26.11 -7.26 36.17
N ILE A 88 25.61 -6.94 34.99
CA ILE A 88 25.70 -7.76 33.79
C ILE A 88 26.65 -7.07 32.81
N VAL A 89 27.72 -7.74 32.44
CA VAL A 89 28.82 -7.20 31.63
C VAL A 89 28.97 -8.04 30.36
N GLN A 90 28.90 -7.40 29.21
CA GLN A 90 29.15 -7.97 27.91
C GLN A 90 30.65 -7.86 27.58
N TYR A 91 31.24 -8.94 27.07
CA TYR A 91 32.60 -9.00 26.55
C TYR A 91 32.56 -9.36 25.06
N GLY A 92 33.17 -8.54 24.20
CA GLY A 92 33.24 -8.77 22.76
C GLY A 92 34.59 -8.32 22.18
N LYS A 93 34.70 -8.36 20.85
CA LYS A 93 35.93 -7.99 20.11
C LYS A 93 36.39 -6.54 20.39
N ASP A 94 35.46 -5.63 20.69
CA ASP A 94 35.78 -4.23 21.00
C ASP A 94 35.92 -3.94 22.52
N GLY A 95 36.07 -4.96 23.37
CA GLY A 95 36.28 -4.83 24.82
C GLY A 95 35.05 -5.13 25.70
N LYS A 96 35.11 -4.70 26.98
CA LYS A 96 34.06 -4.96 27.99
C LYS A 96 33.07 -3.79 28.11
N ARG A 97 31.79 -4.08 28.26
CA ARG A 97 30.70 -3.08 28.36
C ARG A 97 29.67 -3.49 29.41
N LEU A 98 29.12 -2.54 30.15
CA LEU A 98 28.06 -2.80 31.12
C LEU A 98 26.70 -2.88 30.39
N ALA A 99 26.04 -4.03 30.44
CA ALA A 99 24.73 -4.28 29.84
C ALA A 99 23.58 -4.02 30.83
N GLY A 100 23.81 -4.17 32.14
CA GLY A 100 22.82 -3.87 33.17
C GLY A 100 23.40 -3.78 34.57
N MET A 101 22.72 -3.05 35.46
CA MET A 101 23.10 -2.94 36.87
C MET A 101 21.85 -2.81 37.76
N TYR A 102 21.74 -3.66 38.78
CA TYR A 102 20.61 -3.73 39.69
C TYR A 102 21.09 -3.60 41.14
N ALA A 103 20.50 -2.68 41.90
CA ALA A 103 20.74 -2.62 43.34
C ALA A 103 20.04 -3.79 44.04
N VAL A 104 20.68 -4.39 45.03
CA VAL A 104 20.12 -5.53 45.79
C VAL A 104 18.80 -5.14 46.48
N SER A 105 18.64 -3.90 46.93
CA SER A 105 17.37 -3.39 47.46
C SER A 105 16.22 -3.41 46.46
N ARG A 106 16.50 -3.28 45.16
CA ARG A 106 15.51 -3.42 44.08
C ARG A 106 15.21 -4.89 43.82
N LEU A 107 16.24 -5.74 43.79
CA LEU A 107 16.07 -7.19 43.61
C LEU A 107 15.19 -7.79 44.72
N LYS A 108 15.35 -7.35 45.98
CA LYS A 108 14.48 -7.77 47.11
C LYS A 108 13.01 -7.44 46.87
N LYS A 109 12.69 -6.28 46.31
CA LYS A 109 11.31 -5.91 45.97
C LYS A 109 10.78 -6.75 44.82
N MET A 110 11.59 -6.93 43.78
CA MET A 110 11.24 -7.70 42.59
C MET A 110 11.03 -9.19 42.87
N GLN A 111 11.67 -9.74 43.91
CA GLN A 111 11.42 -11.11 44.38
C GLN A 111 9.99 -11.31 44.92
N MET A 112 9.35 -10.23 45.39
CA MET A 112 7.98 -10.22 45.92
C MET A 112 6.94 -9.86 44.84
N GLU A 113 7.35 -9.61 43.59
CA GLU A 113 6.43 -9.25 42.51
C GLU A 113 5.89 -10.51 41.83
N LEU A 114 4.57 -10.53 41.63
CA LEU A 114 3.89 -11.58 40.86
C LEU A 114 4.11 -11.37 39.35
N ALA A 115 4.27 -12.44 38.58
CA ALA A 115 4.31 -12.35 37.12
C ALA A 115 2.89 -12.34 36.56
N TYR A 116 2.38 -11.16 36.18
CA TYR A 116 1.02 -11.01 35.64
C TYR A 116 0.92 -9.85 34.65
N LYS A 117 -0.16 -9.86 33.85
CA LYS A 117 -0.51 -8.76 32.95
C LYS A 117 -2.03 -8.60 32.86
N ILE A 118 -2.48 -7.34 32.87
CA ILE A 118 -3.87 -6.98 32.56
C ILE A 118 -3.96 -6.66 31.07
N GLU A 119 -4.85 -7.33 30.36
CA GLU A 119 -4.99 -7.19 28.91
C GLU A 119 -6.22 -6.37 28.53
N GLN A 120 -7.28 -6.47 29.33
CA GLN A 120 -8.55 -5.84 29.01
C GLN A 120 -9.32 -5.44 30.28
N VAL A 121 -9.96 -4.29 30.23
CA VAL A 121 -10.92 -3.81 31.24
C VAL A 121 -12.15 -3.33 30.50
N GLN A 122 -13.31 -3.90 30.82
CA GLN A 122 -14.60 -3.56 30.20
C GLN A 122 -15.63 -3.21 31.25
N MET A 123 -16.50 -2.26 30.90
CA MET A 123 -17.67 -1.91 31.69
C MET A 123 -18.91 -2.38 30.96
N GLN A 124 -19.67 -3.30 31.54
CA GLN A 124 -20.90 -3.84 30.96
C GLN A 124 -21.97 -3.94 32.04
N ASP A 125 -23.14 -3.35 31.81
CA ASP A 125 -24.33 -3.46 32.67
C ASP A 125 -24.10 -3.20 34.18
N GLY A 126 -23.17 -2.29 34.52
CA GLY A 126 -22.84 -1.94 35.91
C GLY A 126 -21.81 -2.87 36.58
N GLN A 127 -21.19 -3.76 35.80
CA GLN A 127 -20.06 -4.57 36.22
C GLN A 127 -18.78 -4.13 35.51
N VAL A 128 -17.66 -4.22 36.23
CA VAL A 128 -16.32 -4.19 35.65
C VAL A 128 -15.86 -5.62 35.41
N ILE A 129 -15.42 -5.90 34.19
CA ILE A 129 -14.86 -7.17 33.77
C ILE A 129 -13.39 -6.93 33.43
N VAL A 130 -12.50 -7.61 34.13
CA VAL A 130 -11.05 -7.50 33.96
C VAL A 130 -10.51 -8.83 33.43
N LYS A 131 -9.86 -8.80 32.27
CA LYS A 131 -9.18 -9.97 31.71
C LYS A 131 -7.68 -9.79 31.72
N GLY A 132 -6.97 -10.88 31.99
CA GLY A 132 -5.51 -10.91 31.96
C GLY A 132 -4.98 -12.29 32.20
N TRP A 133 -3.69 -12.37 32.51
CA TRP A 133 -3.04 -13.62 32.88
C TRP A 133 -2.08 -13.40 34.04
N TYR A 134 -1.82 -14.47 34.79
CA TYR A 134 -0.72 -14.57 35.76
C TYR A 134 -0.05 -15.94 35.65
N ALA A 135 1.20 -16.03 36.08
CA ALA A 135 1.90 -17.30 36.25
C ALA A 135 2.37 -17.44 37.69
N GLU A 136 1.84 -18.45 38.38
CA GLU A 136 2.14 -18.72 39.78
C GLU A 136 1.72 -20.16 40.14
N PRO A 137 2.65 -21.01 40.62
CA PRO A 137 2.34 -22.38 41.03
C PRO A 137 1.43 -22.46 42.25
N THR A 138 1.44 -21.44 43.11
CA THR A 138 0.60 -21.41 44.31
C THR A 138 -0.78 -20.80 44.03
N HIS A 139 -1.73 -21.06 44.94
CA HIS A 139 -3.06 -20.47 44.82
C HIS A 139 -2.98 -18.93 44.86
N THR A 140 -3.54 -18.29 43.84
CA THR A 140 -3.57 -16.83 43.69
C THR A 140 -4.99 -16.32 43.97
N GLU A 141 -5.12 -15.47 44.97
CA GLU A 141 -6.37 -14.79 45.29
C GLU A 141 -6.46 -13.47 44.52
N ILE A 142 -7.55 -13.28 43.77
CA ILE A 142 -7.81 -12.04 43.04
C ILE A 142 -8.91 -11.26 43.76
N THR A 143 -8.58 -10.05 44.19
CA THR A 143 -9.52 -9.16 44.90
C THR A 143 -9.59 -7.79 44.26
N LEU A 144 -10.74 -7.14 44.37
CA LEU A 144 -10.96 -5.78 43.89
C LEU A 144 -11.32 -4.88 45.06
N THR A 145 -10.81 -3.65 45.08
CA THR A 145 -11.16 -2.65 46.09
C THR A 145 -11.54 -1.31 45.44
N SER A 146 -12.51 -0.62 46.02
CA SER A 146 -12.79 0.82 45.77
C SER A 146 -12.64 1.55 47.10
N HIS A 147 -11.92 2.68 47.12
CA HIS A 147 -11.74 3.51 48.32
C HIS A 147 -11.29 2.72 49.57
N GLY A 148 -10.53 1.63 49.39
CA GLY A 148 -10.05 0.76 50.47
C GLY A 148 -11.06 -0.26 51.00
N LYS A 149 -12.25 -0.37 50.41
CA LYS A 149 -13.25 -1.40 50.72
C LYS A 149 -13.22 -2.51 49.67
N TYR A 150 -13.33 -3.76 50.13
CA TYR A 150 -13.40 -4.93 49.26
C TYR A 150 -14.72 -5.00 48.51
N ILE A 151 -14.62 -5.36 47.23
CA ILE A 151 -15.76 -5.61 46.35
C ILE A 151 -15.73 -7.10 46.01
N PRO A 152 -16.85 -7.83 46.17
CA PRO A 152 -16.94 -9.22 45.74
C PRO A 152 -16.60 -9.37 44.25
N VAL A 153 -15.72 -10.31 43.93
CA VAL A 153 -15.28 -10.61 42.56
C VAL A 153 -15.61 -12.06 42.25
N GLU A 154 -16.22 -12.31 41.09
CA GLU A 154 -16.33 -13.64 40.51
C GLU A 154 -15.17 -13.84 39.54
N VAL A 155 -14.38 -14.91 39.74
CA VAL A 155 -13.18 -15.19 38.93
C VAL A 155 -13.36 -16.48 38.16
N LYS A 156 -13.23 -16.41 36.85
CA LYS A 156 -13.13 -17.57 35.96
C LYS A 156 -11.71 -17.68 35.44
N ASN A 157 -11.15 -18.87 35.47
CA ASN A 157 -9.82 -19.13 34.92
C ASN A 157 -9.90 -19.87 33.59
N GLU A 158 -8.96 -19.60 32.70
CA GLU A 158 -8.81 -20.24 31.41
C GLU A 158 -7.35 -20.61 31.14
N ALA A 159 -7.12 -21.56 30.23
CA ALA A 159 -5.77 -21.95 29.82
C ALA A 159 -5.19 -20.92 28.83
N ARG A 160 -3.95 -20.50 29.05
CA ARG A 160 -3.25 -19.50 28.20
C ARG A 160 -1.89 -20.03 27.73
N PRO A 161 -1.87 -21.01 26.82
CA PRO A 161 -0.61 -21.61 26.34
C PRO A 161 0.29 -20.62 25.60
N ASP A 162 -0.26 -19.54 25.04
CA ASP A 162 0.46 -18.44 24.40
C ASP A 162 1.41 -17.68 25.33
N VAL A 163 1.09 -17.61 26.64
CA VAL A 163 1.89 -16.90 27.64
C VAL A 163 3.19 -17.63 27.98
N LYS A 164 3.34 -18.90 27.58
CA LYS A 164 4.57 -19.69 27.74
C LYS A 164 5.77 -19.03 27.05
N ALA A 165 5.56 -18.31 25.96
CA ALA A 165 6.62 -17.54 25.28
C ALA A 165 7.12 -16.32 26.09
N VAL A 166 6.32 -15.86 27.07
CA VAL A 166 6.65 -14.74 27.97
C VAL A 166 7.34 -15.24 29.25
N ILE A 167 6.96 -16.44 29.71
CA ILE A 167 7.49 -17.08 30.92
C ILE A 167 7.95 -18.50 30.57
N PRO A 168 9.12 -18.63 29.93
CA PRO A 168 9.55 -19.88 29.29
C PRO A 168 9.76 -21.02 30.28
N GLU A 169 10.08 -20.75 31.54
CA GLU A 169 10.21 -21.78 32.57
C GLU A 169 8.87 -22.32 33.08
N ALA A 170 7.77 -21.57 32.98
CA ALA A 170 6.51 -21.90 33.67
C ALA A 170 5.81 -23.12 33.07
N CYS A 171 5.48 -24.12 33.87
CA CYS A 171 4.58 -25.19 33.48
C CYS A 171 3.25 -24.60 33.00
N LEU A 172 2.68 -25.16 31.92
CA LEU A 172 1.43 -24.66 31.35
C LEU A 172 0.26 -24.68 32.36
N THR A 173 0.30 -25.56 33.36
CA THR A 173 -0.67 -25.66 34.45
C THR A 173 -0.61 -24.49 35.44
N ASP A 174 0.53 -23.81 35.51
CA ASP A 174 0.79 -22.72 36.46
C ASP A 174 0.55 -21.35 35.82
N ILE A 175 0.32 -21.33 34.51
CA ILE A 175 -0.12 -20.17 33.74
C ILE A 175 -1.64 -20.18 33.71
N LYS A 176 -2.26 -19.12 34.21
CA LYS A 176 -3.72 -18.98 34.25
C LYS A 176 -4.12 -17.66 33.60
N GLY A 177 -4.96 -17.77 32.56
CA GLY A 177 -5.80 -16.65 32.15
C GLY A 177 -6.90 -16.47 33.18
N PHE A 178 -7.33 -15.24 33.42
CA PHE A 178 -8.44 -14.95 34.31
C PHE A 178 -9.37 -13.91 33.72
N GLU A 179 -10.66 -14.06 34.03
CA GLU A 179 -11.70 -13.07 33.88
C GLU A 179 -12.28 -12.81 35.27
N ALA A 180 -12.10 -11.59 35.78
CA ALA A 180 -12.57 -11.13 37.08
C ALA A 180 -13.71 -10.13 36.89
N ALA A 181 -14.92 -10.50 37.30
CA ALA A 181 -16.12 -9.67 37.19
C ALA A 181 -16.59 -9.18 38.56
N ALA A 182 -16.92 -7.90 38.69
CA ALA A 182 -17.41 -7.31 39.93
C ALA A 182 -18.45 -6.21 39.66
N CYS A 183 -19.53 -6.17 40.45
CA CYS A 183 -20.51 -5.08 40.42
C CYS A 183 -19.91 -3.82 41.05
N VAL A 184 -19.85 -2.72 40.29
CA VAL A 184 -19.15 -1.49 40.70
C VAL A 184 -19.89 -0.23 40.27
N ASP A 185 -19.69 0.88 41.00
CA ASP A 185 -20.20 2.20 40.61
C ASP A 185 -19.30 2.84 39.54
N LYS A 186 -19.91 3.34 38.46
CA LYS A 186 -19.23 3.90 37.27
C LYS A 186 -18.33 5.11 37.56
N ALA A 187 -18.43 5.75 38.73
CA ALA A 187 -17.66 6.95 39.06
C ALA A 187 -16.35 6.70 39.83
N ASP A 188 -16.06 5.46 40.22
CA ASP A 188 -15.00 5.15 41.18
C ASP A 188 -13.72 4.59 40.54
N ALA A 189 -12.56 4.92 41.12
CA ALA A 189 -11.29 4.25 40.79
C ALA A 189 -11.12 2.97 41.62
N TRP A 190 -10.73 1.88 40.96
CA TRP A 190 -10.59 0.57 41.58
C TRP A 190 -9.13 0.11 41.63
N LYS A 191 -8.83 -0.84 42.51
CA LYS A 191 -7.54 -1.53 42.55
C LYS A 191 -7.76 -3.02 42.56
N LEU A 192 -7.19 -3.70 41.57
CA LEU A 192 -7.13 -5.15 41.49
C LEU A 192 -5.84 -5.61 42.17
N TYR A 193 -5.95 -6.55 43.10
CA TYR A 193 -4.82 -7.22 43.73
C TYR A 193 -4.83 -8.69 43.35
N LEU A 194 -3.65 -9.22 43.02
CA LEU A 194 -3.40 -10.64 42.85
C LEU A 194 -2.40 -11.04 43.94
N ASN A 195 -2.80 -11.85 44.90
CA ASN A 195 -1.96 -12.24 46.04
C ASN A 195 -1.72 -13.74 46.04
N ALA A 196 -0.46 -14.15 46.05
CA ALA A 196 -0.05 -15.55 46.07
C ALA A 196 1.11 -15.75 47.05
N GLY A 197 0.79 -16.16 48.28
CA GLY A 197 1.76 -16.26 49.36
C GLY A 197 2.49 -14.94 49.61
N ASN A 198 3.80 -14.91 49.36
CA ASN A 198 4.65 -13.72 49.53
C ASN A 198 4.72 -12.84 48.27
N ARG A 199 4.22 -13.32 47.12
CA ARG A 199 4.19 -12.58 45.87
C ARG A 199 2.86 -11.87 45.69
N HIS A 200 2.92 -10.64 45.18
CA HIS A 200 1.72 -9.87 44.94
C HIS A 200 1.84 -8.99 43.70
N GLY A 201 0.69 -8.74 43.07
CA GLY A 201 0.50 -7.81 41.97
C GLY A 201 -0.61 -6.83 42.31
N MET A 202 -0.48 -5.57 41.89
CA MET A 202 -1.52 -4.57 42.06
C MET A 202 -1.63 -3.69 40.82
N SER A 203 -2.83 -3.67 40.22
CA SER A 203 -3.17 -2.76 39.11
C SER A 203 -4.26 -1.80 39.53
N ARG A 204 -4.07 -0.51 39.24
CA ARG A 204 -5.13 0.51 39.37
C ARG A 204 -5.99 0.49 38.11
N LEU A 205 -7.30 0.52 38.27
CA LEU A 205 -8.29 0.48 37.20
C LEU A 205 -9.19 1.73 37.29
N HIS A 206 -9.58 2.28 36.15
CA HIS A 206 -10.40 3.49 36.00
C HIS A 206 -11.64 3.21 35.13
N PRO A 207 -12.78 3.90 35.32
CA PRO A 207 -13.98 3.72 34.50
C PRO A 207 -13.77 3.93 32.99
N ASP A 208 -12.80 4.76 32.62
CA ASP A 208 -12.44 5.08 31.22
C ASP A 208 -11.37 4.13 30.63
N ASP A 209 -10.97 3.10 31.39
CA ASP A 209 -9.89 2.18 30.99
C ASP A 209 -10.23 1.31 29.78
N SER A 210 -11.51 1.20 29.40
CA SER A 210 -11.92 0.63 28.12
C SER A 210 -11.33 1.37 26.91
N ALA A 211 -11.17 2.69 27.00
CA ALA A 211 -10.54 3.54 25.98
C ALA A 211 -9.04 3.78 26.26
N VAL A 212 -8.61 3.68 27.51
CA VAL A 212 -7.23 3.95 27.95
C VAL A 212 -6.32 2.73 27.85
N PHE A 213 -6.75 1.48 28.05
CA PHE A 213 -5.91 0.29 27.78
C PHE A 213 -5.63 0.13 26.28
N GLY A 214 -6.58 0.48 25.40
CA GLY A 214 -6.31 0.64 23.97
C GLY A 214 -5.27 1.72 23.64
N ARG A 215 -5.12 2.75 24.50
CA ARG A 215 -4.08 3.80 24.37
C ARG A 215 -2.79 3.47 25.11
N LEU A 216 -2.81 2.77 26.24
CA LEU A 216 -1.65 2.37 27.04
C LEU A 216 -0.95 1.15 26.42
N ALA A 217 -1.67 0.16 25.89
CA ALA A 217 -1.09 -0.89 25.05
C ALA A 217 -0.47 -0.29 23.77
N LYS A 218 -1.03 0.82 23.28
CA LYS A 218 -0.46 1.62 22.17
C LYS A 218 0.76 2.43 22.62
N ILE A 219 0.78 2.99 23.83
CA ILE A 219 1.92 3.75 24.41
C ILE A 219 3.07 2.82 24.83
N GLU A 220 2.81 1.63 25.39
CA GLU A 220 3.80 0.59 25.67
C GLU A 220 4.37 0.01 24.36
N ARG A 221 3.52 -0.29 23.35
CA ARG A 221 4.00 -0.60 21.98
C ARG A 221 4.85 0.52 21.41
N ILE A 222 4.53 1.79 21.68
CA ILE A 222 5.31 2.94 21.22
C ILE A 222 6.62 3.06 22.01
N ALA A 223 6.63 2.89 23.33
CA ALA A 223 7.83 2.97 24.17
C ALA A 223 8.81 1.83 23.86
N GLU A 224 8.32 0.60 23.67
CA GLU A 224 9.12 -0.53 23.21
C GLU A 224 9.63 -0.34 21.77
N LYS A 225 8.78 0.11 20.83
CA LYS A 225 9.18 0.47 19.46
C LYS A 225 10.17 1.64 19.40
N THR A 226 10.09 2.57 20.34
CA THR A 226 10.93 3.77 20.45
C THR A 226 12.32 3.40 20.95
N SER A 227 12.40 2.56 21.98
CA SER A 227 13.63 1.96 22.47
C SER A 227 14.32 1.17 21.34
N ASP A 228 13.61 0.24 20.71
CA ASP A 228 14.15 -0.65 19.65
C ASP A 228 14.51 0.10 18.34
N SER A 229 13.78 1.16 17.96
CA SER A 229 14.15 2.02 16.82
C SER A 229 15.36 2.92 17.12
N MET A 230 15.63 3.26 18.39
CA MET A 230 16.85 3.94 18.86
C MET A 230 18.07 3.03 18.77
N HIS A 231 17.86 1.73 18.99
CA HIS A 231 18.90 0.71 18.88
C HIS A 231 19.33 0.42 17.43
N GLN A 232 18.42 0.50 16.46
CA GLN A 232 18.73 0.19 15.06
C GLN A 232 19.28 1.39 14.27
N TYR A 233 18.63 2.56 14.34
CA TYR A 233 18.90 3.69 13.43
C TYR A 233 19.67 4.87 14.08
N GLY A 234 19.92 4.81 15.40
CA GLY A 234 20.57 5.88 16.16
C GLY A 234 19.66 7.09 16.44
N ILE A 235 20.08 7.96 17.38
CA ILE A 235 19.30 9.07 17.95
C ILE A 235 18.60 9.94 16.88
N ARG A 236 19.25 10.18 15.74
CA ARG A 236 18.73 11.01 14.64
C ARG A 236 17.59 10.32 13.86
N GLY A 237 17.76 9.06 13.48
CA GLY A 237 16.70 8.29 12.79
C GLY A 237 15.51 7.96 13.68
N THR A 238 15.71 7.88 15.00
CA THR A 238 14.62 7.76 15.98
C THR A 238 13.94 9.08 16.24
N TYR A 239 14.67 10.19 16.27
CA TYR A 239 14.09 11.53 16.39
C TYR A 239 13.16 11.81 15.20
N ASP A 240 13.54 11.44 13.98
CA ASP A 240 12.69 11.60 12.79
C ASP A 240 11.43 10.72 12.88
N LYS A 241 11.57 9.47 13.31
CA LYS A 241 10.44 8.52 13.44
C LYS A 241 9.51 8.83 14.62
N ILE A 242 10.05 9.35 15.72
CA ILE A 242 9.31 9.79 16.92
C ILE A 242 8.64 11.14 16.66
N GLN A 243 9.28 12.10 15.98
CA GLN A 243 8.64 13.35 15.59
C GLN A 243 7.40 13.07 14.75
N ARG A 244 7.48 12.15 13.77
CA ARG A 244 6.35 11.72 12.94
C ARG A 244 5.16 11.15 13.72
N LYS A 245 5.41 10.47 14.85
CA LYS A 245 4.37 9.79 15.65
C LYS A 245 3.89 10.55 16.88
N LEU A 246 4.74 11.33 17.55
CA LEU A 246 4.37 12.13 18.73
C LEU A 246 3.74 13.47 18.35
N LEU A 247 4.08 14.02 17.18
CA LEU A 247 3.27 15.06 16.57
C LEU A 247 2.02 14.36 16.02
N LYS A 248 0.85 14.63 16.59
CA LYS A 248 -0.46 14.30 16.00
C LYS A 248 -0.58 14.93 14.59
N LYS A 249 0.07 14.33 13.61
CA LYS A 249 0.07 14.65 12.18
C LYS A 249 0.07 13.35 11.38
N ASP A 250 -0.72 12.36 11.77
CA ASP A 250 -1.00 11.19 10.91
C ASP A 250 -1.71 11.59 9.60
N GLN A 251 -2.13 12.85 9.50
CA GLN A 251 -2.62 13.48 8.28
C GLN A 251 -1.98 14.86 8.18
N ILE A 252 -1.25 15.08 7.09
CA ILE A 252 -0.85 16.42 6.67
C ILE A 252 -2.02 17.01 5.88
N THR A 253 -2.42 18.24 6.20
CA THR A 253 -3.40 18.94 5.35
C THR A 253 -2.73 19.33 4.04
N TYR A 254 -3.47 19.36 2.94
CA TYR A 254 -2.91 19.75 1.64
C TYR A 254 -2.21 21.13 1.68
N LYS A 255 -2.78 22.08 2.44
CA LYS A 255 -2.15 23.39 2.69
C LYS A 255 -0.76 23.28 3.32
N ASN A 256 -0.56 22.36 4.27
CA ASN A 256 0.73 22.14 4.91
C ASN A 256 1.67 21.34 4.03
N TRP A 257 1.15 20.38 3.27
CA TRP A 257 1.89 19.64 2.26
C TRP A 257 2.48 20.63 1.25
N ARG A 258 1.68 21.48 0.61
CA ARG A 258 2.18 22.50 -0.34
C ARG A 258 3.29 23.39 0.23
N LYS A 259 3.22 23.77 1.51
CA LYS A 259 4.28 24.58 2.14
C LYS A 259 5.65 23.88 2.19
N LEU A 260 5.67 22.54 2.17
CA LEU A 260 6.89 21.74 2.19
C LEU A 260 7.46 21.50 0.79
N TYR A 261 6.60 21.43 -0.23
CA TYR A 261 6.98 21.06 -1.60
C TYR A 261 6.99 22.22 -2.61
N THR A 262 6.35 23.34 -2.31
CA THR A 262 6.49 24.56 -3.12
C THR A 262 7.86 25.19 -2.83
N PRO A 263 8.67 25.50 -3.86
CA PRO A 263 9.98 26.11 -3.67
C PRO A 263 9.87 27.47 -2.98
N ASP A 264 10.83 27.75 -2.08
CA ASP A 264 10.96 29.07 -1.49
C ASP A 264 11.70 30.03 -2.43
N LYS A 265 11.78 31.31 -2.05
CA LYS A 265 12.47 32.33 -2.88
C LYS A 265 13.94 32.02 -3.14
N LYS A 266 14.61 31.31 -2.22
CA LYS A 266 16.02 30.96 -2.37
C LYS A 266 16.18 29.85 -3.40
N GLU A 267 15.31 28.85 -3.35
CA GLU A 267 15.28 27.78 -4.35
C GLU A 267 14.92 28.33 -5.73
N LEU A 268 13.89 29.19 -5.84
CA LEU A 268 13.55 29.83 -7.11
C LEU A 268 14.71 30.66 -7.69
N GLN A 269 15.47 31.38 -6.85
CA GLN A 269 16.66 32.10 -7.31
C GLN A 269 17.76 31.12 -7.77
N ARG A 270 18.01 30.03 -7.02
CA ARG A 270 18.97 28.99 -7.39
C ARG A 270 18.65 28.41 -8.77
N GLN A 271 17.37 28.13 -9.06
CA GLN A 271 16.92 27.61 -10.35
C GLN A 271 17.20 28.59 -11.50
N ARG A 272 17.03 29.90 -11.27
CA ARG A 272 17.34 30.94 -12.28
C ARG A 272 18.83 31.04 -12.61
N ASP A 273 19.67 30.81 -11.59
CA ASP A 273 21.12 30.90 -11.72
C ASP A 273 21.75 29.58 -12.22
N GLU A 274 20.97 28.50 -12.29
CA GLU A 274 21.43 27.19 -12.73
C GLU A 274 21.50 27.10 -14.26
N TYR A 275 22.62 26.55 -14.74
CA TYR A 275 22.79 26.21 -16.14
C TYR A 275 22.38 24.75 -16.38
N LEU A 276 21.47 24.54 -17.33
CA LEU A 276 21.07 23.22 -17.83
C LEU A 276 21.72 23.02 -19.19
N GLU A 277 22.19 21.81 -19.49
CA GLU A 277 22.91 21.52 -20.74
C GLU A 277 21.96 21.51 -21.94
N TYR A 278 20.81 20.87 -21.78
CA TYR A 278 19.72 20.92 -22.75
C TYR A 278 18.70 21.98 -22.33
N GLN A 279 18.48 22.98 -23.20
CA GLN A 279 17.60 24.13 -22.96
C GLN A 279 16.64 24.31 -24.14
N PRO A 280 15.65 23.41 -24.31
CA PRO A 280 14.66 23.55 -25.36
C PRO A 280 13.74 24.74 -25.12
N LYS A 281 13.30 25.39 -26.19
CA LYS A 281 12.30 26.45 -26.09
C LYS A 281 10.92 25.83 -25.90
N ILE A 282 10.15 26.33 -24.92
CA ILE A 282 8.78 25.87 -24.66
C ILE A 282 7.77 26.91 -25.14
N SER A 283 6.86 26.52 -26.04
CA SER A 283 5.74 27.36 -26.51
C SER A 283 4.46 27.01 -25.74
N VAL A 284 3.94 27.97 -24.99
CA VAL A 284 2.65 27.85 -24.32
C VAL A 284 1.56 28.51 -25.18
N LEU A 285 0.57 27.72 -25.56
CA LEU A 285 -0.47 28.09 -26.52
C LEU A 285 -1.79 28.30 -25.77
N VAL A 286 -2.39 29.48 -25.96
CA VAL A 286 -3.58 29.91 -25.22
C VAL A 286 -4.55 30.58 -26.17
N SER A 287 -5.84 30.28 -26.04
CA SER A 287 -6.91 31.08 -26.64
C SER A 287 -7.48 32.05 -25.61
N ALA A 288 -7.70 33.31 -25.99
CA ALA A 288 -8.24 34.33 -25.09
C ALA A 288 -9.37 35.13 -25.76
N GLU A 289 -10.50 35.24 -25.07
CA GLU A 289 -11.70 35.94 -25.54
C GLU A 289 -11.73 37.43 -25.16
N GLU A 290 -11.07 37.81 -24.06
CA GLU A 290 -10.95 39.20 -23.59
C GLU A 290 -9.71 39.44 -22.72
N SER A 291 -9.34 40.72 -22.55
CA SER A 291 -8.48 41.12 -21.43
C SER A 291 -9.19 40.89 -20.11
N GLY A 292 -8.48 40.40 -19.11
CA GLY A 292 -9.05 40.27 -17.77
C GLY A 292 -8.03 39.90 -16.71
N GLY A 293 -8.48 39.90 -15.46
CA GLY A 293 -7.65 39.52 -14.32
C GLY A 293 -7.09 38.10 -14.43
N LEU A 294 -7.87 37.17 -14.98
CA LEU A 294 -7.46 35.77 -15.14
C LEU A 294 -6.32 35.61 -16.15
N LEU A 295 -6.47 36.18 -17.35
CA LEU A 295 -5.41 36.20 -18.37
C LEU A 295 -4.16 36.93 -17.87
N THR A 296 -4.34 38.05 -17.16
CA THR A 296 -3.22 38.78 -16.54
C THR A 296 -2.48 37.93 -15.52
N ASP A 297 -3.20 37.10 -14.74
CA ASP A 297 -2.59 36.19 -13.78
C ASP A 297 -1.83 35.06 -14.47
N LEU A 298 -2.34 34.50 -15.58
CA LEU A 298 -1.62 33.53 -16.39
C LEU A 298 -0.31 34.13 -16.92
N ILE A 299 -0.38 35.30 -17.57
CA ILE A 299 0.81 36.00 -18.09
C ILE A 299 1.81 36.26 -16.96
N ARG A 300 1.35 36.70 -15.78
CA ARG A 300 2.23 36.89 -14.61
C ARG A 300 2.88 35.57 -14.19
N SER A 301 2.14 34.46 -14.16
CA SER A 301 2.70 33.15 -13.80
C SER A 301 3.76 32.66 -14.81
N MET A 302 3.65 33.06 -16.08
CA MET A 302 4.67 32.84 -17.10
C MET A 302 5.91 33.71 -16.88
N LEU A 303 5.72 35.01 -16.60
CA LEU A 303 6.83 35.92 -16.27
C LEU A 303 7.59 35.51 -14.99
N GLU A 304 6.90 34.85 -14.06
CA GLU A 304 7.46 34.31 -12.83
C GLU A 304 8.21 32.98 -13.02
N GLN A 305 8.22 32.36 -14.21
CA GLN A 305 8.93 31.11 -14.47
C GLN A 305 10.44 31.26 -14.22
N THR A 306 11.06 30.28 -13.56
CA THR A 306 12.51 30.24 -13.30
C THR A 306 13.33 29.84 -14.52
N TYR A 307 12.76 29.05 -15.42
CA TYR A 307 13.29 28.79 -16.75
C TYR A 307 13.01 29.97 -17.70
N ALA A 308 13.99 30.34 -18.52
CA ALA A 308 13.95 31.59 -19.29
C ALA A 308 13.50 31.43 -20.75
N ASP A 309 13.79 30.29 -21.38
CA ASP A 309 13.57 30.08 -22.82
C ASP A 309 12.18 29.52 -23.11
N TRP A 310 11.20 30.43 -23.08
CA TRP A 310 9.82 30.12 -23.38
C TRP A 310 9.19 31.25 -24.19
N GLU A 311 8.07 30.95 -24.83
CA GLU A 311 7.17 31.94 -25.40
C GLU A 311 5.72 31.63 -25.04
N LEU A 312 4.91 32.69 -24.97
CA LEU A 312 3.47 32.61 -24.73
C LEU A 312 2.75 33.13 -25.97
N CYS A 313 2.08 32.23 -26.68
CA CYS A 313 1.33 32.51 -27.90
C CYS A 313 -0.17 32.60 -27.56
N ILE A 314 -0.69 33.82 -27.50
CA ILE A 314 -2.09 34.11 -27.18
C ILE A 314 -2.85 34.36 -28.47
N ALA A 315 -3.65 33.40 -28.91
CA ALA A 315 -4.60 33.57 -30.00
C ALA A 315 -5.83 34.35 -29.52
N ALA A 316 -6.20 35.40 -30.25
CA ALA A 316 -7.34 36.25 -29.94
C ALA A 316 -8.00 36.74 -31.24
N ALA A 317 -9.31 36.93 -31.23
CA ALA A 317 -10.01 37.48 -32.38
C ALA A 317 -9.50 38.89 -32.70
N MET A 318 -9.61 39.31 -33.97
CA MET A 318 -9.08 40.59 -34.46
C MET A 318 -9.53 41.78 -33.60
N ASP A 319 -10.80 41.78 -33.20
CA ASP A 319 -11.41 42.88 -32.45
C ASP A 319 -11.32 42.72 -30.92
N THR A 320 -10.81 41.59 -30.42
CA THR A 320 -10.60 41.36 -28.99
C THR A 320 -9.53 42.29 -28.44
N LYS A 321 -9.87 43.20 -27.52
CA LYS A 321 -8.85 44.03 -26.87
C LYS A 321 -8.07 43.19 -25.85
N ILE A 322 -6.81 42.91 -26.16
CA ILE A 322 -5.83 42.32 -25.23
C ILE A 322 -4.81 43.40 -24.86
N GLU A 323 -4.88 43.87 -23.61
CA GLU A 323 -3.95 44.86 -23.05
C GLU A 323 -2.96 44.16 -22.12
N LEU A 324 -1.69 44.12 -22.53
CA LEU A 324 -0.62 43.53 -21.71
C LEU A 324 -0.22 44.42 -20.53
N GLY A 325 -0.39 45.74 -20.66
CA GLY A 325 -0.07 46.72 -19.61
C GLY A 325 1.35 46.55 -19.04
N THR A 326 1.45 46.33 -17.73
CA THR A 326 2.73 46.10 -17.01
C THR A 326 3.36 44.73 -17.28
N CYS A 327 2.65 43.85 -17.99
CA CYS A 327 3.11 42.51 -18.35
C CYS A 327 3.63 42.43 -19.80
N ALA A 328 3.97 43.57 -20.41
CA ALA A 328 4.59 43.61 -21.74
C ALA A 328 5.99 42.99 -21.68
N ASP A 329 6.18 41.86 -22.37
CA ASP A 329 7.44 41.11 -22.49
C ASP A 329 7.55 40.61 -23.93
N SER A 330 8.75 40.62 -24.52
CA SER A 330 8.96 40.20 -25.91
C SER A 330 8.64 38.72 -26.17
N ARG A 331 8.58 37.90 -25.11
CA ARG A 331 8.20 36.48 -25.19
C ARG A 331 6.68 36.27 -25.23
N VAL A 332 5.88 37.31 -24.94
CA VAL A 332 4.41 37.25 -25.02
C VAL A 332 3.95 37.79 -26.37
N ARG A 333 3.36 36.92 -27.18
CA ARG A 333 2.91 37.21 -28.53
C ARG A 333 1.40 37.11 -28.61
N ILE A 334 0.76 38.13 -29.18
CA ILE A 334 -0.68 38.12 -29.48
C ILE A 334 -0.84 37.81 -30.95
N ILE A 335 -1.57 36.74 -31.25
CA ILE A 335 -1.84 36.25 -32.60
C ILE A 335 -3.28 36.60 -32.93
N ARG A 336 -3.46 37.38 -34.00
CA ARG A 336 -4.76 37.92 -34.39
C ARG A 336 -5.43 37.02 -35.41
N MET A 337 -6.49 36.37 -34.97
CA MET A 337 -7.31 35.47 -35.79
C MET A 337 -8.51 36.22 -36.37
N ARG A 338 -9.08 35.68 -37.46
CA ARG A 338 -10.31 36.26 -38.02
C ARG A 338 -11.46 36.07 -37.04
N GLU A 339 -12.42 36.99 -37.04
CA GLU A 339 -13.62 36.86 -36.22
C GLU A 339 -14.42 35.60 -36.66
N GLN A 340 -14.99 34.86 -35.70
CA GLN A 340 -15.77 33.61 -35.87
C GLN A 340 -15.03 32.26 -35.95
N GLU A 341 -13.77 32.17 -35.54
CA GLU A 341 -13.05 30.88 -35.49
C GLU A 341 -13.37 30.05 -34.22
N SER A 342 -13.32 28.72 -34.34
CA SER A 342 -13.52 27.79 -33.22
C SER A 342 -12.34 27.78 -32.25
N LEU A 343 -12.51 27.21 -31.04
CA LEU A 343 -11.41 27.09 -30.08
C LEU A 343 -10.22 26.33 -30.70
N ALA A 344 -10.49 25.24 -31.44
CA ALA A 344 -9.46 24.51 -32.17
C ALA A 344 -8.72 25.39 -33.19
N GLU A 345 -9.43 26.18 -34.01
CA GLU A 345 -8.77 27.04 -35.01
C GLU A 345 -7.96 28.16 -34.37
N MET A 346 -8.44 28.73 -33.27
CA MET A 346 -7.70 29.71 -32.48
C MET A 346 -6.37 29.13 -31.99
N LEU A 347 -6.41 27.94 -31.36
CA LEU A 347 -5.21 27.26 -30.91
C LEU A 347 -4.32 26.80 -32.07
N ASN A 348 -4.88 26.35 -33.19
CA ASN A 348 -4.11 26.02 -34.40
C ASN A 348 -3.40 27.24 -34.98
N GLY A 349 -4.01 28.43 -34.90
CA GLY A 349 -3.35 29.70 -35.18
C GLY A 349 -2.13 29.93 -34.31
N ALA A 350 -2.24 29.64 -33.00
CA ALA A 350 -1.12 29.67 -32.09
C ALA A 350 -0.03 28.64 -32.44
N VAL A 351 -0.40 27.41 -32.78
CA VAL A 351 0.52 26.34 -33.21
C VAL A 351 1.35 26.78 -34.42
N ARG A 352 0.72 27.38 -35.44
CA ARG A 352 1.40 27.79 -36.69
C ARG A 352 2.47 28.86 -36.47
N GLU A 353 2.31 29.67 -35.43
CA GLU A 353 3.22 30.78 -35.12
C GLU A 353 4.24 30.41 -34.03
N ALA A 354 4.03 29.29 -33.33
CA ALA A 354 4.93 28.78 -32.32
C ALA A 354 6.26 28.32 -32.92
N SER A 355 7.33 28.43 -32.14
CA SER A 355 8.71 28.16 -32.53
C SER A 355 9.47 27.33 -31.48
N GLY A 356 8.77 26.85 -30.46
CA GLY A 356 9.33 26.01 -29.41
C GLY A 356 9.54 24.57 -29.86
N ASP A 357 10.54 23.93 -29.26
CA ASP A 357 10.83 22.51 -29.43
C ASP A 357 9.75 21.65 -28.74
N TYR A 358 9.07 22.20 -27.74
CA TYR A 358 7.92 21.60 -27.07
C TYR A 358 6.74 22.57 -27.05
N MET A 359 5.54 22.02 -27.22
CA MET A 359 4.28 22.73 -27.20
C MET A 359 3.45 22.33 -25.98
N VAL A 360 2.73 23.30 -25.43
CA VAL A 360 1.82 23.14 -24.29
C VAL A 360 0.50 23.82 -24.61
N LEU A 361 -0.61 23.13 -24.40
CA LEU A 361 -1.93 23.78 -24.34
C LEU A 361 -2.19 24.24 -22.90
N ALA A 362 -2.64 25.48 -22.73
CA ALA A 362 -3.04 26.02 -21.43
C ALA A 362 -4.31 26.87 -21.55
N ASP A 363 -5.10 26.90 -20.48
CA ASP A 363 -6.29 27.74 -20.41
C ASP A 363 -5.92 29.16 -19.94
N ALA A 364 -6.47 30.18 -20.59
CA ALA A 364 -6.32 31.59 -20.22
C ALA A 364 -6.71 31.89 -18.77
N LYS A 365 -7.49 30.99 -18.16
CA LYS A 365 -8.02 31.09 -16.80
C LYS A 365 -7.11 30.49 -15.75
N ASP A 366 -6.08 29.73 -16.09
CA ASP A 366 -5.29 28.95 -15.13
C ASP A 366 -3.99 29.65 -14.72
N CYS A 367 -3.16 28.98 -13.91
CA CYS A 367 -1.83 29.44 -13.53
C CYS A 367 -0.85 28.26 -13.51
N LEU A 368 0.41 28.52 -13.84
CA LEU A 368 1.51 27.60 -13.61
C LEU A 368 2.22 27.90 -12.29
N ALA A 369 2.83 26.88 -11.69
CA ALA A 369 3.77 27.07 -10.58
C ALA A 369 5.03 27.80 -11.09
N PRO A 370 5.69 28.68 -10.29
CA PRO A 370 6.85 29.46 -10.75
C PRO A 370 8.08 28.64 -11.20
N ASP A 371 8.14 27.37 -10.82
CA ASP A 371 9.18 26.40 -11.17
C ASP A 371 8.74 25.38 -12.23
N ALA A 372 7.52 25.50 -12.77
CA ALA A 372 6.91 24.52 -13.67
C ALA A 372 7.79 24.18 -14.89
N LEU A 373 8.18 25.19 -15.66
CA LEU A 373 8.98 24.98 -16.87
C LEU A 373 10.41 24.52 -16.53
N TYR A 374 10.99 25.01 -15.43
CA TYR A 374 12.31 24.56 -14.98
C TYR A 374 12.30 23.07 -14.61
N GLU A 375 11.29 22.61 -13.88
CA GLU A 375 11.19 21.19 -13.50
C GLU A 375 10.96 20.28 -14.72
N CYS A 376 10.20 20.76 -15.72
CA CYS A 376 10.07 20.07 -17.00
C CYS A 376 11.41 19.94 -17.73
N VAL A 377 12.15 21.03 -17.88
CA VAL A 377 13.45 21.01 -18.59
C VAL A 377 14.51 20.25 -17.79
N LYS A 378 14.48 20.33 -16.47
CA LYS A 378 15.32 19.51 -15.60
C LYS A 378 15.06 18.02 -15.83
N ARG A 379 13.79 17.60 -15.96
CA ARG A 379 13.44 16.23 -16.31
C ARG A 379 13.95 15.86 -17.71
N LEU A 380 13.83 16.74 -18.70
CA LEU A 380 14.38 16.52 -20.05
C LEU A 380 15.91 16.33 -20.05
N ASN A 381 16.63 16.96 -19.12
CA ASN A 381 18.08 16.73 -18.97
C ASN A 381 18.39 15.36 -18.33
N GLN A 382 17.46 14.81 -17.54
CA GLN A 382 17.59 13.47 -16.93
C GLN A 382 17.14 12.37 -17.90
N GLU A 383 16.14 12.67 -18.73
CA GLU A 383 15.52 11.76 -19.70
C GLU A 383 15.43 12.44 -21.09
N PRO A 384 16.55 12.56 -21.83
CA PRO A 384 16.60 13.30 -23.10
C PRO A 384 15.74 12.71 -24.22
N GLU A 385 15.33 11.44 -24.10
CA GLU A 385 14.45 10.77 -25.06
C GLU A 385 12.97 11.11 -24.85
N ALA A 386 12.60 11.80 -23.75
CA ALA A 386 11.22 12.12 -23.43
C ALA A 386 10.57 13.01 -24.50
N VAL A 387 9.46 12.54 -25.05
CA VAL A 387 8.74 13.20 -26.15
C VAL A 387 7.41 13.79 -25.70
N ILE A 388 6.84 13.25 -24.62
CA ILE A 388 5.68 13.81 -23.92
C ILE A 388 6.02 13.87 -22.44
N LEU A 389 5.74 14.99 -21.78
CA LEU A 389 5.90 15.15 -20.34
C LEU A 389 4.61 15.69 -19.74
N TYR A 390 4.18 15.15 -18.60
CA TYR A 390 3.04 15.70 -17.88
C TYR A 390 3.26 15.76 -16.38
N THR A 391 2.45 16.58 -15.70
CA THR A 391 2.64 16.89 -14.27
C THR A 391 1.37 16.65 -13.46
N ASP A 392 1.52 16.55 -12.14
CA ASP A 392 0.40 16.64 -11.22
C ASP A 392 -0.24 18.05 -11.27
N GLU A 393 -1.49 18.14 -10.82
CA GLU A 393 -2.24 19.39 -10.77
C GLU A 393 -3.08 19.51 -9.49
N ASP A 394 -3.51 20.73 -9.19
CA ASP A 394 -4.51 20.99 -8.16
C ASP A 394 -5.49 22.06 -8.64
N LYS A 395 -6.48 22.38 -7.79
CA LYS A 395 -7.45 23.43 -8.06
C LYS A 395 -7.15 24.68 -7.26
N LEU A 396 -7.29 25.83 -7.91
CA LEU A 396 -7.17 27.17 -7.35
C LEU A 396 -8.52 27.89 -7.38
N ASP A 397 -8.88 28.57 -6.30
CA ASP A 397 -10.07 29.42 -6.28
C ASP A 397 -9.85 30.72 -7.09
N LEU A 398 -10.94 31.31 -7.62
CA LEU A 398 -10.87 32.54 -8.43
C LEU A 398 -10.18 33.70 -7.70
N GLY A 399 -10.24 33.72 -6.37
CA GLY A 399 -9.59 34.74 -5.54
C GLY A 399 -8.09 34.54 -5.29
N ARG A 400 -7.50 33.43 -5.78
CA ARG A 400 -6.09 33.03 -5.56
C ARG A 400 -5.72 32.87 -4.07
N ARG A 401 -6.67 32.49 -3.23
CA ARG A 401 -6.49 32.35 -1.77
C ARG A 401 -6.31 30.91 -1.33
N ARG A 402 -6.82 29.94 -2.09
CA ARG A 402 -6.89 28.54 -1.67
C ARG A 402 -6.63 27.56 -2.81
N TYR A 403 -5.65 26.70 -2.56
CA TYR A 403 -5.39 25.49 -3.33
C TYR A 403 -6.08 24.28 -2.69
N TYR A 404 -6.67 23.39 -3.49
CA TYR A 404 -7.45 22.23 -3.03
C TYR A 404 -7.53 21.13 -4.09
N ALA A 405 -8.04 19.95 -3.70
CA ALA A 405 -8.26 18.80 -4.58
C ALA A 405 -7.04 18.44 -5.46
N PRO A 406 -5.87 18.12 -4.86
CA PRO A 406 -4.72 17.68 -5.64
C PRO A 406 -5.03 16.36 -6.36
N GLN A 407 -4.57 16.29 -7.60
CA GLN A 407 -4.57 15.08 -8.40
C GLN A 407 -3.12 14.64 -8.60
N PHE A 408 -2.73 13.62 -7.85
CA PHE A 408 -1.44 12.96 -7.97
C PHE A 408 -1.61 11.80 -8.94
N LYS A 409 -1.10 12.00 -10.14
CA LYS A 409 -1.27 11.13 -11.28
C LYS A 409 -0.32 9.94 -11.17
N THR A 410 -0.63 8.89 -11.93
CA THR A 410 0.31 7.79 -12.16
C THR A 410 1.30 8.19 -13.23
N ASP A 411 2.36 7.39 -13.39
CA ASP A 411 3.09 7.33 -14.66
C ASP A 411 2.17 6.83 -15.78
N TYR A 412 2.67 6.79 -17.02
CA TYR A 412 1.83 6.55 -18.19
C TYR A 412 1.03 5.25 -18.06
N ASN A 413 -0.30 5.39 -18.08
CA ASN A 413 -1.28 4.35 -17.82
C ASN A 413 -2.28 4.37 -18.97
N LEU A 414 -2.11 3.46 -19.92
CA LEU A 414 -2.85 3.44 -21.18
C LEU A 414 -4.33 3.21 -20.92
N ASP A 415 -4.63 2.27 -20.03
CA ASP A 415 -6.00 1.89 -19.73
C ASP A 415 -6.72 2.95 -18.91
N LEU A 416 -6.05 3.62 -17.99
CA LEU A 416 -6.61 4.78 -17.31
C LEU A 416 -6.86 5.94 -18.28
N LEU A 417 -5.95 6.19 -19.23
CA LEU A 417 -6.15 7.20 -20.28
C LEU A 417 -7.38 6.88 -21.13
N ARG A 418 -7.66 5.60 -21.40
CA ARG A 418 -8.87 5.16 -22.12
C ARG A 418 -10.12 5.20 -21.26
N SER A 419 -10.00 5.30 -19.94
CA SER A 419 -11.12 5.48 -19.01
C SER A 419 -11.43 6.95 -18.73
N CYS A 420 -10.43 7.83 -18.71
CA CYS A 420 -10.61 9.28 -18.58
C CYS A 420 -9.34 10.07 -18.98
N ASN A 421 -9.49 11.36 -19.27
CA ASN A 421 -8.34 12.26 -19.51
C ASN A 421 -7.60 12.60 -18.20
N TYR A 422 -6.87 11.63 -17.63
CA TYR A 422 -6.12 11.85 -16.40
C TYR A 422 -4.81 12.63 -16.62
N ILE A 423 -4.25 12.62 -17.83
CA ILE A 423 -3.01 13.35 -18.19
C ILE A 423 -3.26 14.86 -18.09
N SER A 424 -4.29 15.36 -18.79
CA SER A 424 -4.72 16.76 -18.75
C SER A 424 -3.55 17.76 -18.73
N HIS A 425 -3.50 18.66 -17.75
CA HIS A 425 -2.52 19.75 -17.66
C HIS A 425 -1.43 19.43 -16.62
N LEU A 426 -0.23 19.97 -16.66
CA LEU A 426 0.50 20.61 -17.74
C LEU A 426 1.09 19.50 -18.62
N CYS A 427 0.73 19.40 -19.91
CA CYS A 427 1.26 18.39 -20.83
C CYS A 427 2.11 19.05 -21.93
N LEU A 428 3.41 18.73 -21.96
CA LEU A 428 4.37 19.13 -22.99
C LEU A 428 4.43 18.05 -24.05
N VAL A 429 4.32 18.44 -25.32
CA VAL A 429 4.48 17.55 -26.47
C VAL A 429 5.59 18.08 -27.36
N ARG A 430 6.57 17.24 -27.68
CA ARG A 430 7.67 17.61 -28.59
C ARG A 430 7.13 17.93 -29.98
N CYS A 431 7.73 18.89 -30.67
CA CYS A 431 7.22 19.41 -31.94
C CYS A 431 7.03 18.33 -33.02
N ASP A 432 7.94 17.34 -33.12
CA ASP A 432 7.82 16.24 -34.06
C ASP A 432 6.62 15.32 -33.76
N ILE A 433 6.32 15.06 -32.48
CA ILE A 433 5.11 14.33 -32.07
C ILE A 433 3.85 15.14 -32.39
N ALA A 434 3.87 16.45 -32.09
CA ALA A 434 2.75 17.35 -32.41
C ALA A 434 2.47 17.40 -33.92
N GLU A 435 3.51 17.49 -34.75
CA GLU A 435 3.42 17.47 -36.21
C GLU A 435 2.83 16.16 -36.73
N ASN A 436 3.27 15.02 -36.18
CA ASN A 436 2.76 13.69 -36.55
C ASN A 436 1.31 13.46 -36.10
N ALA A 437 0.94 13.96 -34.91
CA ALA A 437 -0.42 13.91 -34.40
C ALA A 437 -1.37 14.79 -35.23
N GLY A 438 -0.85 15.86 -35.83
CA GLY A 438 -1.58 16.85 -36.61
C GLY A 438 -2.27 17.90 -35.75
N TYR A 439 -2.84 18.91 -36.42
CA TYR A 439 -3.55 20.03 -35.79
C TYR A 439 -4.73 19.59 -34.90
N LEU A 440 -5.19 20.48 -34.03
CA LEU A 440 -6.41 20.31 -33.24
C LEU A 440 -7.62 20.22 -34.18
N ASP A 441 -8.51 19.26 -33.93
CA ASP A 441 -9.68 19.02 -34.79
C ASP A 441 -10.93 19.69 -34.18
N PRO A 442 -11.52 20.70 -34.86
CA PRO A 442 -12.70 21.43 -34.37
C PRO A 442 -13.94 20.56 -34.07
N SER A 443 -14.01 19.33 -34.61
CA SER A 443 -15.13 18.42 -34.33
C SER A 443 -15.15 17.91 -32.87
N PHE A 444 -14.06 18.14 -32.13
CA PHE A 444 -13.90 17.81 -30.72
C PHE A 444 -13.77 19.04 -29.82
N ASP A 445 -14.29 20.23 -30.17
CA ASP A 445 -14.12 21.48 -29.40
C ASP A 445 -14.30 21.34 -27.85
N ASP A 446 -15.30 20.59 -27.38
CA ASP A 446 -15.53 20.34 -25.93
C ASP A 446 -14.62 19.26 -25.30
N ALA A 447 -13.74 18.64 -26.09
CA ALA A 447 -12.82 17.57 -25.72
C ALA A 447 -11.46 17.66 -26.45
N LEU A 448 -11.07 18.86 -26.92
CA LEU A 448 -9.89 19.04 -27.79
C LEU A 448 -8.63 18.49 -27.17
N GLU A 449 -8.42 18.79 -25.89
CA GLU A 449 -7.25 18.35 -25.15
C GLU A 449 -7.19 16.81 -25.09
N TYR A 450 -8.33 16.15 -24.86
CA TYR A 450 -8.37 14.70 -24.75
C TYR A 450 -8.11 14.01 -26.10
N ASP A 451 -8.75 14.47 -27.19
CA ASP A 451 -8.44 13.96 -28.54
C ASP A 451 -6.97 14.19 -28.91
N TYR A 452 -6.43 15.38 -28.61
CA TYR A 452 -5.06 15.73 -28.94
C TYR A 452 -4.05 14.88 -28.17
N ILE A 453 -4.26 14.69 -26.86
CA ILE A 453 -3.43 13.80 -26.04
C ILE A 453 -3.49 12.37 -26.59
N LEU A 454 -4.69 11.85 -26.89
CA LEU A 454 -4.83 10.51 -27.47
C LEU A 454 -4.00 10.38 -28.75
N ARG A 455 -4.13 11.32 -29.71
CA ARG A 455 -3.33 11.31 -30.95
C ARG A 455 -1.83 11.44 -30.71
N CYS A 456 -1.40 12.29 -29.78
CA CYS A 456 0.02 12.42 -29.45
C CYS A 456 0.58 11.11 -28.89
N THR A 457 -0.17 10.43 -28.01
CA THR A 457 0.25 9.13 -27.47
C THR A 457 0.22 8.00 -28.51
N GLU A 458 -0.61 8.09 -29.55
CA GLU A 458 -0.58 7.17 -30.70
C GLU A 458 0.73 7.31 -31.51
N CYS A 459 1.37 8.48 -31.48
CA CYS A 459 2.61 8.78 -32.20
C CYS A 459 3.88 8.63 -31.35
N ALA A 460 3.75 8.34 -30.05
CA ALA A 460 4.86 8.25 -29.11
C ALA A 460 5.10 6.80 -28.68
N ASP A 461 6.37 6.45 -28.44
CA ASP A 461 6.70 5.23 -27.72
C ASP A 461 6.34 5.42 -26.22
N PRO A 462 5.52 4.56 -25.60
CA PRO A 462 5.12 4.68 -24.21
C PRO A 462 6.28 4.88 -23.21
N LYS A 463 7.46 4.29 -23.45
CA LYS A 463 8.64 4.48 -22.59
C LYS A 463 9.24 5.90 -22.65
N HIS A 464 8.74 6.76 -23.54
CA HIS A 464 9.19 8.15 -23.70
C HIS A 464 8.11 9.16 -23.30
N ILE A 465 7.04 8.68 -22.66
CA ILE A 465 5.99 9.48 -22.04
C ILE A 465 6.27 9.54 -20.54
N VAL A 466 6.60 10.73 -20.04
CA VAL A 466 7.23 10.89 -18.73
C VAL A 466 6.37 11.72 -17.79
N HIS A 467 6.13 11.19 -16.59
CA HIS A 467 5.42 11.88 -15.54
C HIS A 467 6.37 12.58 -14.56
N ILE A 468 6.05 13.81 -14.18
CA ILE A 468 6.70 14.57 -13.14
C ILE A 468 5.73 14.66 -11.95
N PRO A 469 5.97 13.94 -10.83
CA PRO A 469 5.06 13.87 -9.69
C PRO A 469 5.16 15.13 -8.81
N LYS A 470 4.93 16.29 -9.42
CA LYS A 470 4.93 17.62 -8.81
C LYS A 470 3.71 18.38 -9.29
N VAL A 471 3.05 19.07 -8.36
CA VAL A 471 1.91 19.94 -8.67
C VAL A 471 2.44 21.23 -9.30
N LEU A 472 2.48 21.27 -10.63
CA LEU A 472 3.06 22.36 -11.42
C LEU A 472 2.01 23.16 -12.20
N TYR A 473 0.75 22.74 -12.17
CA TYR A 473 -0.38 23.39 -12.80
C TYR A 473 -1.54 23.59 -11.82
N HIS A 474 -2.23 24.73 -11.93
CA HIS A 474 -3.28 25.16 -11.01
C HIS A 474 -4.55 25.53 -11.78
N VAL A 475 -5.51 24.61 -11.79
CA VAL A 475 -6.78 24.74 -12.53
C VAL A 475 -7.75 25.64 -11.78
N ARG A 476 -8.29 26.67 -12.44
CA ARG A 476 -9.34 27.55 -11.90
C ARG A 476 -10.70 27.12 -12.45
N ASN A 477 -11.56 26.61 -11.56
CA ASN A 477 -12.89 26.15 -11.95
C ASN A 477 -13.83 27.34 -12.24
N THR A 478 -14.10 27.62 -13.52
CA THR A 478 -15.21 28.47 -13.96
C THR A 478 -16.42 27.59 -14.27
N ALA A 479 -17.61 27.97 -13.81
CA ALA A 479 -18.82 27.14 -13.83
C ALA A 479 -19.44 26.89 -15.22
N ASP A 480 -18.68 27.08 -16.30
CA ASP A 480 -19.24 27.38 -17.63
C ASP A 480 -19.35 26.20 -18.60
N THR A 481 -18.77 25.03 -18.32
CA THR A 481 -18.87 23.89 -19.26
C THR A 481 -20.09 23.01 -18.98
N ASN A 482 -20.95 22.83 -19.99
CA ASN A 482 -22.02 21.84 -19.94
C ASN A 482 -21.42 20.44 -19.87
N LYS A 483 -21.63 19.76 -18.74
CA LYS A 483 -21.05 18.43 -18.47
C LYS A 483 -21.51 17.35 -19.45
N ALA A 484 -22.72 17.47 -19.98
CA ALA A 484 -23.25 16.47 -20.93
C ALA A 484 -22.56 16.57 -22.29
N ASP A 485 -22.40 17.80 -22.80
CA ASP A 485 -21.77 18.05 -24.11
C ASP A 485 -20.29 17.61 -24.08
N LYS A 486 -19.58 17.96 -22.99
CA LYS A 486 -18.21 17.50 -22.74
C LYS A 486 -18.10 15.98 -22.75
N TYR A 487 -18.94 15.28 -22.00
CA TYR A 487 -18.94 13.81 -21.97
C TYR A 487 -19.16 13.20 -23.35
N HIS A 488 -20.11 13.73 -24.14
CA HIS A 488 -20.35 13.24 -25.49
C HIS A 488 -19.19 13.54 -26.44
N ALA A 489 -18.50 14.67 -26.30
CA ALA A 489 -17.32 14.98 -27.09
C ALA A 489 -16.13 14.08 -26.73
N GLU A 490 -15.87 13.86 -25.44
CA GLU A 490 -14.82 12.96 -24.94
C GLU A 490 -15.07 11.51 -25.38
N LYS A 491 -16.34 11.06 -25.37
CA LYS A 491 -16.73 9.75 -25.93
C LYS A 491 -16.36 9.63 -27.41
N ARG A 492 -16.69 10.65 -28.22
CA ARG A 492 -16.34 10.64 -29.66
C ARG A 492 -14.83 10.64 -29.88
N ALA A 493 -14.07 11.38 -29.08
CA ALA A 493 -12.61 11.42 -29.14
C ALA A 493 -12.01 10.03 -28.88
N LEU A 494 -12.49 9.35 -27.84
CA LEU A 494 -12.07 7.99 -27.50
C LEU A 494 -12.47 6.96 -28.58
N GLU A 495 -13.69 7.05 -29.12
CA GLU A 495 -14.12 6.20 -30.24
C GLU A 495 -13.25 6.42 -31.49
N ALA A 496 -12.87 7.67 -31.77
CA ALA A 496 -11.97 8.00 -32.87
C ALA A 496 -10.56 7.42 -32.64
N HIS A 497 -10.03 7.51 -31.42
CA HIS A 497 -8.76 6.88 -31.03
C HIS A 497 -8.76 5.37 -31.28
N LEU A 498 -9.77 4.66 -30.76
CA LEU A 498 -9.88 3.21 -30.94
C LEU A 498 -9.99 2.83 -32.42
N LYS A 499 -10.73 3.62 -33.20
CA LYS A 499 -10.86 3.43 -34.65
C LYS A 499 -9.54 3.65 -35.39
N ARG A 500 -8.76 4.69 -35.05
CA ARG A 500 -7.43 4.95 -35.66
C ARG A 500 -6.46 3.80 -35.42
N LEU A 501 -6.52 3.19 -34.24
CA LEU A 501 -5.71 2.03 -33.87
C LEU A 501 -6.24 0.69 -34.41
N GLY A 502 -7.40 0.67 -35.07
CA GLY A 502 -8.04 -0.56 -35.55
C GLY A 502 -8.53 -1.49 -34.43
N ILE A 503 -8.79 -0.94 -33.24
CA ILE A 503 -9.26 -1.67 -32.07
C ILE A 503 -10.79 -1.82 -32.15
N CYS A 504 -11.27 -3.06 -32.06
CA CYS A 504 -12.69 -3.37 -32.04
C CYS A 504 -13.18 -3.41 -30.59
N ALA A 505 -13.77 -2.30 -30.13
CA ALA A 505 -14.30 -2.15 -28.79
C ALA A 505 -15.50 -1.19 -28.80
N GLU A 506 -16.35 -1.31 -27.78
CA GLU A 506 -17.47 -0.41 -27.52
C GLU A 506 -17.12 0.54 -26.38
N VAL A 507 -17.43 1.84 -26.54
CA VAL A 507 -17.26 2.84 -25.48
C VAL A 507 -18.59 3.03 -24.75
N LEU A 508 -18.63 2.57 -23.51
CA LEU A 508 -19.79 2.62 -22.62
C LEU A 508 -19.56 3.62 -21.47
N PRO A 509 -20.61 4.14 -20.83
CA PRO A 509 -20.47 4.86 -19.58
C PRO A 509 -19.87 3.98 -18.47
N ALA A 510 -18.88 4.48 -17.74
CA ALA A 510 -18.42 3.84 -16.50
C ALA A 510 -19.35 4.15 -15.32
N GLU A 511 -19.21 3.41 -14.22
CA GLU A 511 -19.88 3.71 -12.94
C GLU A 511 -19.44 5.10 -12.40
N ALA A 512 -18.17 5.45 -12.57
CA ALA A 512 -17.65 6.77 -12.25
C ALA A 512 -18.17 7.82 -13.26
N LYS A 513 -18.85 8.86 -12.74
CA LYS A 513 -19.45 9.92 -13.56
C LYS A 513 -18.42 10.63 -14.44
N GLY A 514 -18.73 10.74 -15.73
CA GLY A 514 -17.86 11.43 -16.70
C GLY A 514 -16.69 10.59 -17.20
N CYS A 515 -16.66 9.29 -16.91
CA CYS A 515 -15.62 8.37 -17.35
C CYS A 515 -16.19 7.25 -18.23
N PHE A 516 -15.30 6.47 -18.84
CA PHE A 516 -15.62 5.48 -19.86
C PHE A 516 -15.20 4.06 -19.49
N ARG A 517 -16.04 3.10 -19.85
CA ARG A 517 -15.73 1.67 -19.95
C ARG A 517 -15.45 1.36 -21.41
N VAL A 518 -14.25 0.87 -21.71
CA VAL A 518 -13.92 0.34 -23.04
C VAL A 518 -14.10 -1.17 -23.02
N LYS A 519 -15.21 -1.64 -23.59
CA LYS A 519 -15.52 -3.07 -23.69
C LYS A 519 -14.93 -3.65 -24.97
N TYR A 520 -13.81 -4.35 -24.84
CA TYR A 520 -13.11 -4.97 -25.97
C TYR A 520 -13.87 -6.19 -26.50
N SER A 521 -13.93 -6.34 -27.82
CA SER A 521 -14.60 -7.49 -28.44
C SER A 521 -13.73 -8.75 -28.36
N VAL A 522 -14.27 -9.83 -27.79
CA VAL A 522 -13.61 -11.15 -27.78
C VAL A 522 -13.58 -11.73 -29.19
N LYS A 523 -12.37 -12.03 -29.67
CA LYS A 523 -12.10 -12.67 -30.98
C LYS A 523 -12.00 -14.18 -30.83
N GLU A 524 -12.49 -14.92 -31.83
CA GLU A 524 -12.30 -16.37 -32.03
C GLU A 524 -12.78 -17.31 -30.92
N LYS A 525 -13.20 -16.79 -29.76
CA LYS A 525 -13.66 -17.53 -28.58
C LYS A 525 -12.71 -18.70 -28.22
N PRO A 526 -11.44 -18.42 -27.88
CA PRO A 526 -10.44 -19.44 -27.52
C PRO A 526 -10.82 -20.24 -26.26
N LEU A 527 -10.24 -21.43 -26.10
CA LEU A 527 -10.46 -22.20 -24.87
C LEU A 527 -9.78 -21.49 -23.69
N VAL A 528 -10.53 -21.27 -22.61
CA VAL A 528 -10.00 -20.78 -21.32
C VAL A 528 -9.91 -21.94 -20.34
N SER A 529 -8.73 -22.19 -19.78
CA SER A 529 -8.53 -23.18 -18.72
C SER A 529 -8.64 -22.51 -17.36
N VAL A 530 -9.70 -22.82 -16.62
CA VAL A 530 -9.92 -22.33 -15.26
C VAL A 530 -9.22 -23.28 -14.29
N ILE A 531 -8.16 -22.80 -13.63
CA ILE A 531 -7.32 -23.59 -12.73
C ILE A 531 -7.73 -23.28 -11.28
N ILE A 532 -8.22 -24.31 -10.59
CA ILE A 532 -8.83 -24.16 -9.26
C ILE A 532 -8.11 -25.08 -8.26
N PRO A 533 -7.17 -24.59 -7.45
CA PRO A 533 -6.57 -25.36 -6.36
C PRO A 533 -7.63 -25.66 -5.29
N THR A 534 -7.76 -26.92 -4.85
CA THR A 534 -8.80 -27.33 -3.88
C THR A 534 -8.29 -28.37 -2.89
N LYS A 535 -8.39 -28.03 -1.60
CA LYS A 535 -8.20 -28.94 -0.46
C LYS A 535 -9.44 -28.94 0.41
N ASP A 536 -10.09 -30.09 0.55
CA ASP A 536 -11.37 -30.21 1.25
C ASP A 536 -12.38 -29.13 0.75
N HIS A 537 -13.39 -28.70 1.51
CA HIS A 537 -14.29 -27.58 1.11
C HIS A 537 -15.15 -27.80 -0.16
N ILE A 538 -15.90 -28.91 -0.18
CA ILE A 538 -16.82 -29.25 -1.29
C ILE A 538 -17.85 -28.14 -1.54
N GLU A 539 -18.43 -27.56 -0.49
CA GLU A 539 -19.47 -26.53 -0.62
C GLU A 539 -18.96 -25.27 -1.33
N ASP A 540 -17.73 -24.85 -1.04
CA ASP A 540 -17.10 -23.69 -1.66
C ASP A 540 -16.80 -23.97 -3.14
N LEU A 541 -16.16 -25.13 -3.44
CA LEU A 541 -15.87 -25.51 -4.82
C LEU A 541 -17.15 -25.66 -5.66
N ASP A 542 -18.17 -26.32 -5.12
CA ASP A 542 -19.45 -26.50 -5.81
C ASP A 542 -20.12 -25.15 -6.11
N LYS A 543 -20.07 -24.22 -5.16
CA LYS A 543 -20.57 -22.87 -5.34
C LYS A 543 -19.81 -22.11 -6.43
N CYS A 544 -18.49 -22.19 -6.43
CA CYS A 544 -17.62 -21.61 -7.44
C CYS A 544 -17.99 -22.13 -8.84
N LEU A 545 -18.02 -23.45 -9.02
CA LEU A 545 -18.34 -24.10 -10.30
C LEU A 545 -19.77 -23.79 -10.76
N ARG A 546 -20.75 -23.82 -9.86
CA ARG A 546 -22.13 -23.44 -10.21
C ARG A 546 -22.23 -21.98 -10.65
N SER A 547 -21.53 -21.06 -10.01
CA SER A 547 -21.52 -19.66 -10.45
C SER A 547 -20.99 -19.53 -11.89
N LEU A 548 -19.92 -20.26 -12.22
CA LEU A 548 -19.33 -20.26 -13.56
C LEU A 548 -20.20 -20.97 -14.62
N GLU A 549 -21.00 -21.96 -14.25
CA GLU A 549 -21.90 -22.65 -15.19
C GLU A 549 -23.25 -21.96 -15.35
N GLU A 550 -23.80 -21.38 -14.28
CA GLU A 550 -25.16 -20.83 -14.25
C GLU A 550 -25.23 -19.34 -14.61
N ILE A 551 -24.18 -18.56 -14.29
CA ILE A 551 -24.18 -17.08 -14.45
C ILE A 551 -23.40 -16.64 -15.69
N ASN A 552 -22.24 -17.24 -15.94
CA ASN A 552 -21.30 -16.83 -16.98
C ASN A 552 -21.87 -17.02 -18.41
N THR A 553 -21.58 -16.10 -19.32
CA THR A 553 -21.97 -16.22 -20.74
C THR A 553 -20.88 -16.84 -21.63
N TYR A 554 -19.64 -16.94 -21.14
CA TYR A 554 -18.54 -17.56 -21.88
C TYR A 554 -18.39 -19.05 -21.62
N HIS A 555 -18.88 -19.90 -22.52
CA HIS A 555 -18.91 -21.35 -22.27
C HIS A 555 -17.76 -22.18 -22.86
N ASN A 556 -16.81 -21.58 -23.61
CA ASN A 556 -15.67 -22.33 -24.14
C ASN A 556 -14.55 -22.44 -23.08
N ILE A 557 -14.86 -23.19 -22.02
CA ILE A 557 -14.02 -23.31 -20.82
C ILE A 557 -13.82 -24.77 -20.44
N GLU A 558 -12.69 -25.05 -19.80
CA GLU A 558 -12.45 -26.30 -19.07
C GLU A 558 -12.04 -25.97 -17.63
N TYR A 559 -12.35 -26.87 -16.70
CA TYR A 559 -11.96 -26.72 -15.30
C TYR A 559 -10.86 -27.71 -14.95
N ILE A 560 -9.74 -27.21 -14.48
CA ILE A 560 -8.63 -27.99 -13.95
C ILE A 560 -8.65 -27.87 -12.43
N ILE A 561 -9.32 -28.82 -11.77
CA ILE A 561 -9.42 -28.88 -10.32
C ILE A 561 -8.13 -29.53 -9.80
N VAL A 562 -7.28 -28.75 -9.15
CA VAL A 562 -6.01 -29.25 -8.63
C VAL A 562 -6.18 -29.67 -7.18
N GLU A 563 -6.36 -30.96 -6.97
CA GLU A 563 -6.43 -31.60 -5.66
C GLU A 563 -5.06 -31.49 -4.98
N ASN A 564 -5.03 -30.88 -3.78
CA ASN A 564 -3.79 -30.61 -3.05
C ASN A 564 -3.82 -31.09 -1.59
N ASN A 565 -3.94 -32.41 -1.40
CA ASN A 565 -3.85 -33.12 -0.12
C ASN A 565 -5.08 -33.00 0.80
N SER A 566 -6.27 -33.19 0.23
CA SER A 566 -7.55 -33.38 0.92
C SER A 566 -7.52 -34.63 1.81
N GLU A 567 -8.24 -34.57 2.92
CA GLU A 567 -8.21 -35.63 3.94
C GLU A 567 -9.56 -36.34 4.08
N LYS A 568 -10.66 -35.72 3.61
CA LYS A 568 -12.02 -36.25 3.74
C LYS A 568 -12.37 -37.19 2.61
N ALA A 569 -12.84 -38.40 2.94
CA ALA A 569 -13.34 -39.37 1.96
C ALA A 569 -14.49 -38.81 1.08
N GLU A 570 -15.30 -37.93 1.67
CA GLU A 570 -16.40 -37.21 1.03
C GLU A 570 -15.92 -36.39 -0.17
N THR A 571 -14.75 -35.78 -0.07
CA THR A 571 -14.16 -34.94 -1.11
C THR A 571 -13.77 -35.76 -2.34
N PHE A 572 -13.17 -36.93 -2.14
CA PHE A 572 -12.84 -37.83 -3.25
C PHE A 572 -14.10 -38.41 -3.92
N ALA A 573 -15.13 -38.73 -3.14
CA ALA A 573 -16.43 -39.14 -3.69
C ALA A 573 -17.10 -38.01 -4.50
N TYR A 574 -16.95 -36.75 -4.07
CA TYR A 574 -17.42 -35.60 -4.84
C TYR A 574 -16.66 -35.44 -6.17
N TYR A 575 -15.34 -35.64 -6.18
CA TYR A 575 -14.56 -35.61 -7.42
C TYR A 575 -14.99 -36.65 -8.45
N GLU A 576 -15.32 -37.87 -8.01
CA GLU A 576 -15.88 -38.90 -8.89
C GLU A 576 -17.23 -38.45 -9.49
N GLN A 577 -18.12 -37.90 -8.65
CA GLN A 577 -19.40 -37.36 -9.13
C GLN A 577 -19.22 -36.16 -10.06
N LEU A 578 -18.25 -35.29 -9.80
CA LEU A 578 -17.96 -34.12 -10.62
C LEU A 578 -17.52 -34.55 -12.03
N ALA A 579 -16.63 -35.54 -12.12
CA ALA A 579 -16.17 -36.08 -13.40
C ALA A 579 -17.32 -36.69 -14.23
N GLU A 580 -18.32 -37.29 -13.57
CA GLU A 580 -19.51 -37.82 -14.24
C GLU A 580 -20.48 -36.72 -14.71
N LYS A 581 -20.74 -35.72 -13.86
CA LYS A 581 -21.75 -34.68 -14.11
C LYS A 581 -21.23 -33.55 -15.01
N MET A 582 -19.93 -33.28 -14.98
CA MET A 582 -19.30 -32.14 -15.66
C MET A 582 -18.12 -32.62 -16.50
N PRO A 583 -18.34 -33.07 -17.76
CA PRO A 583 -17.28 -33.62 -18.62
C PRO A 583 -16.13 -32.67 -18.94
N ARG A 584 -16.32 -31.36 -18.77
CA ARG A 584 -15.28 -30.33 -18.93
C ARG A 584 -14.45 -30.10 -17.66
N ALA A 585 -14.78 -30.76 -16.56
CA ALA A 585 -14.00 -30.71 -15.32
C ALA A 585 -13.04 -31.90 -15.24
N LYS A 586 -11.78 -31.61 -14.93
CA LYS A 586 -10.72 -32.59 -14.80
C LYS A 586 -10.03 -32.40 -13.45
N VAL A 587 -10.01 -33.47 -12.66
CA VAL A 587 -9.32 -33.49 -11.37
C VAL A 587 -7.87 -33.94 -11.56
N VAL A 588 -6.93 -33.12 -11.12
CA VAL A 588 -5.48 -33.33 -11.20
C VAL A 588 -4.93 -33.40 -9.79
N TYR A 589 -4.11 -34.41 -9.50
CA TYR A 589 -3.59 -34.66 -8.16
C TYR A 589 -2.16 -34.13 -8.01
N TRP A 590 -1.96 -33.15 -7.12
CA TRP A 590 -0.64 -32.70 -6.69
C TRP A 590 -0.22 -33.49 -5.44
N LYS A 591 0.78 -34.37 -5.58
CA LYS A 591 1.12 -35.42 -4.59
C LYS A 591 2.33 -35.09 -3.71
N GLU A 592 2.64 -33.81 -3.54
CA GLU A 592 3.76 -33.39 -2.70
C GLU A 592 3.31 -33.06 -1.26
N LYS A 593 4.26 -33.01 -0.32
CA LYS A 593 3.96 -32.72 1.08
C LYS A 593 3.87 -31.22 1.31
N GLY A 594 2.92 -30.81 2.17
CA GLY A 594 2.75 -29.42 2.58
C GLY A 594 1.83 -28.66 1.63
N PHE A 595 1.96 -27.33 1.62
CA PHE A 595 1.19 -26.44 0.76
C PHE A 595 2.15 -25.49 0.03
N ASN A 596 2.02 -25.41 -1.28
CA ASN A 596 2.77 -24.49 -2.13
C ASN A 596 1.86 -24.04 -3.28
N TYR A 597 1.25 -22.86 -3.14
CA TYR A 597 0.27 -22.32 -4.09
C TYR A 597 0.82 -22.24 -5.53
N PRO A 598 2.04 -21.70 -5.76
CA PRO A 598 2.71 -21.79 -7.06
C PRO A 598 2.79 -23.21 -7.63
N ALA A 599 3.32 -24.18 -6.89
CA ALA A 599 3.56 -25.53 -7.39
C ALA A 599 2.25 -26.25 -7.76
N ILE A 600 1.19 -26.00 -6.97
CA ILE A 600 -0.16 -26.50 -7.23
C ILE A 600 -0.69 -25.92 -8.54
N ASN A 601 -0.64 -24.59 -8.71
CA ASN A 601 -1.11 -23.94 -9.94
C ASN A 601 -0.28 -24.34 -11.17
N ASN A 602 1.05 -24.37 -11.06
CA ASN A 602 1.94 -24.86 -12.12
C ASN A 602 1.61 -26.31 -12.53
N THR A 603 1.19 -27.15 -11.58
CA THR A 603 0.70 -28.50 -11.87
C THR A 603 -0.59 -28.50 -12.67
N GLY A 604 -1.52 -27.59 -12.33
CA GLY A 604 -2.74 -27.35 -13.11
C GLY A 604 -2.43 -26.90 -14.54
N VAL A 605 -1.55 -25.93 -14.72
CA VAL A 605 -1.14 -25.40 -16.05
C VAL A 605 -0.62 -26.52 -16.97
N ARG A 606 0.17 -27.47 -16.44
CA ARG A 606 0.67 -28.61 -17.23
C ARG A 606 -0.44 -29.52 -17.78
N HIS A 607 -1.64 -29.47 -17.20
CA HIS A 607 -2.78 -30.29 -17.62
C HIS A 607 -3.86 -29.50 -18.36
N ALA A 608 -3.74 -28.17 -18.40
CA ALA A 608 -4.59 -27.26 -19.13
C ALA A 608 -4.31 -27.34 -20.64
N GLY A 609 -5.35 -27.25 -21.47
CA GLY A 609 -5.28 -27.18 -22.93
C GLY A 609 -5.67 -25.83 -23.54
N GLY A 610 -6.16 -24.87 -22.75
CA GLY A 610 -6.60 -23.55 -23.20
C GLY A 610 -5.47 -22.57 -23.46
N ASP A 611 -5.69 -21.65 -24.39
CA ASP A 611 -4.75 -20.58 -24.76
C ASP A 611 -4.63 -19.51 -23.67
N TYR A 612 -5.68 -19.39 -22.85
CA TYR A 612 -5.75 -18.46 -21.72
C TYR A 612 -5.94 -19.25 -20.43
N LEU A 613 -5.21 -18.84 -19.41
CA LEU A 613 -5.23 -19.46 -18.08
C LEU A 613 -5.97 -18.52 -17.14
N LEU A 614 -7.03 -19.00 -16.49
CA LEU A 614 -7.74 -18.27 -15.44
C LEU A 614 -7.41 -18.95 -14.09
N PHE A 615 -6.53 -18.34 -13.31
CA PHE A 615 -6.27 -18.74 -11.93
C PHE A 615 -7.42 -18.25 -11.06
N LEU A 616 -8.04 -19.17 -10.32
CA LEU A 616 -9.24 -18.87 -9.54
C LEU A 616 -9.24 -19.67 -8.24
N ASN A 617 -9.42 -18.99 -7.10
CA ASN A 617 -9.57 -19.69 -5.83
C ASN A 617 -10.92 -20.42 -5.75
N ASN A 618 -10.97 -21.54 -5.02
CA ASN A 618 -12.17 -22.38 -4.91
C ASN A 618 -13.31 -21.74 -4.10
N ASP A 619 -13.04 -20.70 -3.33
CA ASP A 619 -13.99 -19.96 -2.48
C ASP A 619 -14.42 -18.62 -3.11
N THR A 620 -14.53 -18.62 -4.44
CA THR A 620 -15.00 -17.48 -5.24
C THR A 620 -16.38 -17.71 -5.84
N GLU A 621 -17.11 -16.62 -6.11
CA GLU A 621 -18.39 -16.63 -6.83
C GLU A 621 -18.44 -15.43 -7.76
N ILE A 622 -18.65 -15.65 -9.06
CA ILE A 622 -18.80 -14.55 -10.02
C ILE A 622 -20.11 -13.78 -9.77
N VAL A 623 -20.07 -12.46 -9.94
CA VAL A 623 -21.21 -11.58 -9.68
C VAL A 623 -21.95 -11.23 -10.96
N ASN A 624 -21.22 -10.96 -12.04
CA ASN A 624 -21.75 -10.56 -13.33
C ASN A 624 -21.52 -11.61 -14.42
N ALA A 625 -22.44 -11.65 -15.39
CA ALA A 625 -22.52 -12.70 -16.40
C ALA A 625 -21.38 -12.65 -17.44
N ASP A 626 -20.88 -11.46 -17.76
CA ASP A 626 -19.84 -11.23 -18.76
C ASP A 626 -18.41 -11.21 -18.17
N CYS A 627 -18.22 -11.71 -16.95
CA CYS A 627 -16.95 -11.61 -16.21
C CYS A 627 -15.75 -12.21 -16.99
N ILE A 628 -15.90 -13.40 -17.57
CA ILE A 628 -14.84 -14.01 -18.37
C ILE A 628 -14.63 -13.25 -19.68
N GLU A 629 -15.69 -12.77 -20.34
CA GLU A 629 -15.56 -11.97 -21.55
C GLU A 629 -14.83 -10.64 -21.33
N GLU A 630 -15.08 -9.95 -20.20
CA GLU A 630 -14.36 -8.72 -19.86
C GLU A 630 -12.86 -9.00 -19.74
N MET A 631 -12.48 -9.99 -18.91
CA MET A 631 -11.08 -10.35 -18.72
C MET A 631 -10.43 -10.81 -20.03
N LEU A 632 -11.12 -11.63 -20.82
CA LEU A 632 -10.60 -12.16 -22.08
C LEU A 632 -10.45 -11.07 -23.15
N GLY A 633 -11.38 -10.12 -23.22
CA GLY A 633 -11.30 -8.98 -24.14
C GLY A 633 -10.05 -8.13 -23.89
N GLN A 634 -9.70 -7.91 -22.61
CA GLN A 634 -8.46 -7.26 -22.22
C GLN A 634 -7.24 -8.13 -22.51
N CYS A 635 -7.26 -9.41 -22.10
CA CYS A 635 -6.12 -10.32 -22.18
C CYS A 635 -5.74 -10.67 -23.64
N GLN A 636 -6.65 -10.52 -24.60
CA GLN A 636 -6.37 -10.69 -26.02
C GLN A 636 -5.57 -9.53 -26.65
N ARG A 637 -5.38 -8.43 -25.93
CA ARG A 637 -4.52 -7.32 -26.37
C ARG A 637 -3.06 -7.72 -26.26
N LYS A 638 -2.27 -7.43 -27.29
CA LYS A 638 -0.88 -7.91 -27.41
C LYS A 638 0.03 -7.35 -26.32
N GLU A 639 -0.27 -6.14 -25.86
CA GLU A 639 0.46 -5.44 -24.82
C GLU A 639 0.07 -5.89 -23.40
N VAL A 640 -1.02 -6.65 -23.22
CA VAL A 640 -1.52 -7.09 -21.92
C VAL A 640 -1.03 -8.50 -21.61
N GLY A 641 -0.42 -8.68 -20.44
CA GLY A 641 0.08 -9.96 -19.98
C GLY A 641 -0.85 -10.65 -18.99
N ALA A 642 -1.44 -9.90 -18.07
CA ALA A 642 -2.39 -10.41 -17.09
C ALA A 642 -3.53 -9.43 -16.81
N VAL A 643 -4.67 -9.97 -16.41
CA VAL A 643 -5.88 -9.22 -16.07
C VAL A 643 -6.42 -9.69 -14.73
N GLY A 644 -6.68 -8.74 -13.82
CA GLY A 644 -7.27 -9.00 -12.51
C GLY A 644 -8.67 -8.43 -12.36
N ALA A 645 -9.51 -9.12 -11.60
CA ALA A 645 -10.89 -8.74 -11.34
C ALA A 645 -11.04 -7.80 -10.12
N ARG A 646 -12.22 -7.20 -9.96
CA ARG A 646 -12.67 -6.55 -8.71
C ARG A 646 -13.22 -7.59 -7.75
N LEU A 647 -12.64 -7.67 -6.55
CA LEU A 647 -13.03 -8.66 -5.53
C LEU A 647 -13.67 -8.01 -4.31
N TYR A 648 -14.71 -8.66 -3.79
CA TYR A 648 -15.42 -8.26 -2.59
C TYR A 648 -15.30 -9.29 -1.47
N TYR A 649 -15.32 -8.78 -0.24
CA TYR A 649 -15.64 -9.58 0.94
C TYR A 649 -17.13 -9.97 0.97
N GLU A 650 -17.48 -10.91 1.86
CA GLU A 650 -18.86 -11.36 2.06
C GLU A 650 -19.81 -10.22 2.49
N ASP A 651 -19.29 -9.20 3.17
CA ASP A 651 -20.04 -8.01 3.57
C ASP A 651 -20.22 -6.96 2.46
N GLY A 652 -19.66 -7.21 1.27
CA GLY A 652 -19.75 -6.33 0.10
C GLY A 652 -18.66 -5.26 0.02
N THR A 653 -17.77 -5.16 1.02
CA THR A 653 -16.64 -4.24 0.96
C THR A 653 -15.55 -4.72 0.00
N ILE A 654 -14.78 -3.78 -0.56
CA ILE A 654 -13.69 -4.06 -1.49
C ILE A 654 -12.59 -4.86 -0.78
N GLN A 655 -12.19 -5.98 -1.38
CA GLN A 655 -11.02 -6.77 -1.00
C GLN A 655 -9.85 -6.51 -1.96
N HIS A 656 -10.13 -6.36 -3.27
CA HIS A 656 -9.12 -6.11 -4.28
C HIS A 656 -9.63 -5.18 -5.38
N ALA A 657 -8.88 -4.11 -5.61
CA ALA A 657 -9.02 -3.20 -6.74
C ALA A 657 -7.62 -2.76 -7.24
N GLY A 658 -6.77 -3.75 -7.50
CA GLY A 658 -5.33 -3.58 -7.77
C GLY A 658 -4.41 -3.82 -6.55
N VAL A 659 -3.13 -4.06 -6.80
CA VAL A 659 -2.07 -4.17 -5.79
C VAL A 659 -1.06 -3.05 -5.99
N ILE A 660 -0.67 -2.39 -4.89
CA ILE A 660 0.38 -1.37 -4.83
C ILE A 660 1.66 -2.02 -4.31
N VAL A 661 2.72 -1.97 -5.10
CA VAL A 661 4.07 -2.41 -4.69
C VAL A 661 4.69 -1.36 -3.78
N GLY A 662 5.36 -1.80 -2.71
CA GLY A 662 5.90 -0.97 -1.64
C GLY A 662 4.91 -0.67 -0.51
N LEU A 663 3.61 -0.93 -0.68
CA LEU A 663 2.62 -0.76 0.39
C LEU A 663 2.97 -1.70 1.57
N GLY A 664 3.03 -1.15 2.78
CA GLY A 664 3.47 -1.89 3.97
C GLY A 664 4.94 -2.33 3.95
N GLY A 665 5.74 -1.86 2.98
CA GLY A 665 7.14 -2.21 2.79
C GLY A 665 7.41 -3.37 1.82
N VAL A 666 6.36 -3.95 1.20
CA VAL A 666 6.49 -5.04 0.23
C VAL A 666 5.47 -4.86 -0.90
N ALA A 667 4.19 -5.19 -0.64
CA ALA A 667 3.07 -4.99 -1.53
C ALA A 667 1.76 -5.15 -0.75
N GLY A 668 0.67 -4.58 -1.25
CA GLY A 668 -0.66 -4.83 -0.69
C GLY A 668 -1.81 -4.28 -1.52
N HIS A 669 -3.02 -4.75 -1.22
CA HIS A 669 -4.23 -4.44 -1.97
C HIS A 669 -4.64 -2.98 -1.79
N ALA A 670 -5.02 -2.33 -2.90
CA ALA A 670 -5.59 -0.99 -2.89
C ALA A 670 -7.05 -1.02 -2.40
N PHE A 671 -7.48 0.05 -1.72
CA PHE A 671 -8.88 0.30 -1.36
C PHE A 671 -9.57 -0.78 -0.48
N VAL A 672 -8.82 -1.60 0.26
CA VAL A 672 -9.42 -2.62 1.13
C VAL A 672 -10.34 -1.98 2.16
N GLY A 673 -11.56 -2.52 2.28
CA GLY A 673 -12.58 -2.08 3.24
C GLY A 673 -13.40 -0.88 2.78
N TYR A 674 -13.21 -0.41 1.53
CA TYR A 674 -14.09 0.60 0.93
C TYR A 674 -15.44 -0.04 0.56
N GLU A 675 -16.49 0.77 0.53
CA GLU A 675 -17.82 0.33 0.10
C GLU A 675 -17.84 0.02 -1.41
N HIS A 676 -18.77 -0.84 -1.82
CA HIS A 676 -18.92 -1.26 -3.23
C HIS A 676 -19.07 -0.08 -4.21
N ASP A 677 -19.84 0.95 -3.84
CA ASP A 677 -20.13 2.12 -4.68
C ASP A 677 -19.19 3.30 -4.42
N ASP A 678 -18.12 3.12 -3.64
CA ASP A 678 -17.12 4.15 -3.45
C ASP A 678 -16.26 4.30 -4.73
N PRO A 679 -16.20 5.49 -5.35
CA PRO A 679 -15.35 5.71 -6.52
C PRO A 679 -13.85 5.61 -6.18
N GLY A 680 -13.48 5.76 -4.90
CA GLY A 680 -12.12 5.79 -4.43
C GLY A 680 -11.37 7.04 -4.89
N TYR A 681 -10.05 6.97 -4.78
CA TYR A 681 -9.17 8.06 -5.19
C TYR A 681 -9.26 8.29 -6.70
N CYS A 682 -9.75 9.47 -7.11
CA CYS A 682 -9.93 9.84 -8.52
C CYS A 682 -10.75 8.84 -9.35
N GLY A 683 -11.71 8.14 -8.75
CA GLY A 683 -12.55 7.18 -9.48
C GLY A 683 -11.91 5.81 -9.74
N ARG A 684 -10.67 5.60 -9.27
CA ARG A 684 -9.85 4.43 -9.63
C ARG A 684 -10.42 3.08 -9.19
N ILE A 685 -11.36 2.99 -8.25
CA ILE A 685 -12.02 1.70 -7.94
C ILE A 685 -12.87 1.22 -9.12
N MET A 686 -13.45 2.15 -9.87
CA MET A 686 -14.48 1.94 -10.90
C MET A 686 -13.96 2.03 -12.34
N LEU A 687 -12.66 2.26 -12.53
CA LEU A 687 -12.03 2.47 -13.82
C LEU A 687 -11.02 1.38 -14.13
N THR A 688 -11.07 0.86 -15.36
CA THR A 688 -10.03 0.00 -15.91
C THR A 688 -8.70 0.77 -15.92
N GLN A 689 -7.63 0.15 -15.43
CA GLN A 689 -6.33 0.80 -15.38
C GLN A 689 -5.20 -0.22 -15.24
N ASP A 690 -4.00 0.23 -15.54
CA ASP A 690 -2.79 -0.53 -15.29
C ASP A 690 -2.39 -0.47 -13.81
N TYR A 691 -1.97 -1.60 -13.25
CA TYR A 691 -1.33 -1.71 -11.94
C TYR A 691 0.00 -2.47 -12.05
N SER A 692 0.81 -2.46 -10.98
CA SER A 692 2.04 -3.25 -10.95
C SER A 692 1.75 -4.73 -10.70
N ALA A 693 0.65 -5.03 -10.01
CA ALA A 693 0.19 -6.39 -9.79
C ALA A 693 -1.33 -6.47 -9.55
N VAL A 694 -1.87 -7.66 -9.78
CA VAL A 694 -3.23 -8.09 -9.42
C VAL A 694 -3.14 -9.42 -8.68
N THR A 695 -4.20 -9.83 -8.00
CA THR A 695 -4.16 -11.08 -7.22
C THR A 695 -4.56 -12.31 -8.01
N ALA A 696 -3.91 -13.44 -7.74
CA ALA A 696 -4.26 -14.74 -8.34
C ALA A 696 -5.53 -15.37 -7.74
N ALA A 697 -6.22 -14.71 -6.80
CA ALA A 697 -7.56 -15.13 -6.39
C ALA A 697 -8.55 -15.12 -7.57
N CYS A 698 -8.37 -14.21 -8.52
CA CYS A 698 -8.95 -14.26 -9.86
C CYS A 698 -8.04 -13.49 -10.84
N MET A 699 -7.28 -14.21 -11.66
CA MET A 699 -6.34 -13.62 -12.62
C MET A 699 -6.33 -14.40 -13.93
N MET A 700 -6.55 -13.71 -15.04
CA MET A 700 -6.42 -14.26 -16.38
C MET A 700 -5.06 -13.89 -16.99
N VAL A 701 -4.40 -14.85 -17.64
CA VAL A 701 -3.09 -14.68 -18.27
C VAL A 701 -3.07 -15.40 -19.63
N ASP A 702 -2.47 -14.78 -20.65
CA ASP A 702 -2.13 -15.49 -21.90
C ASP A 702 -1.09 -16.56 -21.56
N ARG A 703 -1.33 -17.82 -21.95
CA ARG A 703 -0.42 -18.93 -21.64
C ARG A 703 1.01 -18.64 -22.10
N ARG A 704 1.18 -18.02 -23.27
CA ARG A 704 2.51 -17.72 -23.83
C ARG A 704 3.26 -16.73 -22.94
N VAL A 705 2.55 -15.73 -22.43
CA VAL A 705 3.12 -14.74 -21.51
C VAL A 705 3.44 -15.38 -20.15
N PHE A 706 2.56 -16.26 -19.65
CA PHE A 706 2.82 -17.03 -18.43
C PHE A 706 4.10 -17.87 -18.56
N GLU A 707 4.26 -18.58 -19.68
CA GLU A 707 5.44 -19.41 -19.97
C GLU A 707 6.71 -18.56 -20.15
N GLU A 708 6.61 -17.41 -20.84
CA GLU A 708 7.71 -16.46 -21.01
C GLU A 708 8.19 -15.86 -19.69
N ALA A 709 7.26 -15.53 -18.78
CA ALA A 709 7.56 -15.02 -17.45
C ALA A 709 8.16 -16.10 -16.50
N GLY A 710 8.14 -17.37 -16.92
CA GLY A 710 8.64 -18.50 -16.13
C GLY A 710 7.62 -19.13 -15.19
N GLY A 711 6.34 -18.76 -15.31
CA GLY A 711 5.26 -19.21 -14.44
C GLY A 711 5.38 -18.73 -12.99
N PHE A 712 4.61 -19.33 -12.07
CA PHE A 712 4.73 -19.00 -10.65
C PHE A 712 6.03 -19.55 -10.07
N ASP A 713 6.77 -18.73 -9.32
CA ASP A 713 7.98 -19.17 -8.61
C ASP A 713 7.61 -19.89 -7.29
N GLU A 714 7.98 -21.16 -7.20
CA GLU A 714 7.66 -22.05 -6.09
C GLU A 714 8.35 -21.69 -4.77
N GLN A 715 9.26 -20.71 -4.76
CA GLN A 715 9.82 -20.16 -3.53
C GLN A 715 8.82 -19.28 -2.76
N TYR A 716 7.80 -18.72 -3.43
CA TYR A 716 6.71 -17.95 -2.82
C TYR A 716 5.51 -18.83 -2.48
N ALA A 717 5.74 -19.83 -1.64
CA ALA A 717 4.78 -20.89 -1.35
C ALA A 717 3.40 -20.39 -0.90
N VAL A 718 3.30 -19.24 -0.22
CA VAL A 718 2.03 -18.68 0.26
C VAL A 718 1.80 -17.21 -0.09
N ALA A 719 2.74 -16.32 0.20
CA ALA A 719 2.56 -14.89 -0.04
C ALA A 719 3.38 -14.39 -1.23
N PHE A 720 2.90 -13.32 -1.85
CA PHE A 720 3.55 -12.57 -2.92
C PHE A 720 3.80 -13.34 -4.24
N ASN A 721 3.30 -14.57 -4.39
CA ASN A 721 3.44 -15.33 -5.64
C ASN A 721 2.78 -14.66 -6.85
N ASP A 722 1.60 -14.08 -6.65
CA ASP A 722 0.87 -13.31 -7.64
C ASP A 722 1.59 -12.01 -8.00
N VAL A 723 2.10 -11.30 -6.99
CA VAL A 723 2.90 -10.07 -7.19
C VAL A 723 4.21 -10.38 -7.91
N ASP A 724 4.92 -11.46 -7.55
CA ASP A 724 6.16 -11.89 -8.20
C ASP A 724 5.94 -12.22 -9.68
N LEU A 725 4.88 -12.98 -10.00
CA LEU A 725 4.51 -13.29 -11.37
C LEU A 725 4.15 -12.01 -12.15
N CYS A 726 3.34 -11.11 -11.58
CA CYS A 726 3.00 -9.85 -12.23
C CYS A 726 4.25 -8.99 -12.52
N LEU A 727 5.19 -8.91 -11.58
CA LEU A 727 6.45 -8.18 -11.78
C LEU A 727 7.35 -8.86 -12.82
N ALA A 728 7.35 -10.19 -12.91
CA ALA A 728 8.05 -10.92 -13.98
C ALA A 728 7.43 -10.63 -15.36
N ILE A 729 6.10 -10.66 -15.48
CA ILE A 729 5.35 -10.30 -16.69
C ILE A 729 5.65 -8.85 -17.11
N ARG A 730 5.66 -7.91 -16.16
CA ARG A 730 6.03 -6.51 -16.43
C ARG A 730 7.47 -6.36 -16.89
N LYS A 731 8.39 -7.12 -16.30
CA LYS A 731 9.79 -7.12 -16.72
C LYS A 731 9.97 -7.63 -18.16
N ALA A 732 9.07 -8.49 -18.63
CA ALA A 732 9.01 -8.92 -20.03
C ALA A 732 8.35 -7.87 -20.98
N GLY A 733 7.85 -6.75 -20.44
CA GLY A 733 7.32 -5.63 -21.22
C GLY A 733 5.80 -5.62 -21.37
N TYR A 734 5.08 -6.45 -20.62
CA TYR A 734 3.62 -6.53 -20.68
C TYR A 734 2.93 -5.70 -19.58
N LEU A 735 1.71 -5.26 -19.87
CA LEU A 735 0.83 -4.58 -18.92
C LEU A 735 0.12 -5.58 -18.00
N ILE A 736 -0.19 -5.14 -16.79
CA ILE A 736 -1.07 -5.83 -15.86
C ILE A 736 -2.30 -4.95 -15.68
N VAL A 737 -3.45 -5.41 -16.15
CA VAL A 737 -4.68 -4.62 -16.20
C VAL A 737 -5.59 -5.04 -15.06
N TYR A 738 -6.08 -4.08 -14.29
CA TYR A 738 -7.22 -4.26 -13.41
C TYR A 738 -8.49 -3.91 -14.17
N ASP A 739 -9.44 -4.85 -14.25
CA ASP A 739 -10.74 -4.65 -14.88
C ASP A 739 -11.87 -4.68 -13.83
N PRO A 740 -12.47 -3.52 -13.49
CA PRO A 740 -13.50 -3.44 -12.47
C PRO A 740 -14.83 -4.08 -12.90
N TYR A 741 -14.98 -4.44 -14.18
CA TYR A 741 -16.20 -5.03 -14.73
C TYR A 741 -16.17 -6.57 -14.72
N ALA A 742 -15.05 -7.17 -14.31
CA ALA A 742 -15.00 -8.56 -13.89
C ALA A 742 -15.15 -8.59 -12.36
N GLU A 743 -16.30 -9.05 -11.85
CA GLU A 743 -16.63 -8.93 -10.43
C GLU A 743 -16.81 -10.29 -9.77
N LEU A 744 -16.18 -10.49 -8.61
CA LEU A 744 -16.32 -11.71 -7.82
C LEU A 744 -16.45 -11.41 -6.33
N LYS A 745 -17.24 -12.23 -5.64
CA LYS A 745 -17.15 -12.35 -4.18
C LYS A 745 -16.09 -13.40 -3.87
N HIS A 746 -15.26 -13.11 -2.88
CA HIS A 746 -14.23 -14.01 -2.39
C HIS A 746 -14.41 -14.19 -0.89
N TYR A 747 -14.78 -15.40 -0.46
CA TYR A 747 -15.18 -15.72 0.91
C TYR A 747 -14.00 -15.96 1.86
N GLU A 748 -12.93 -15.18 1.66
CA GLU A 748 -11.62 -15.31 2.27
C GLU A 748 -11.70 -15.68 3.77
N SER A 749 -10.87 -16.64 4.20
CA SER A 749 -10.70 -17.15 5.57
C SER A 749 -11.53 -18.36 6.02
N LYS A 750 -12.35 -19.00 5.16
CA LYS A 750 -13.06 -20.24 5.56
C LYS A 750 -12.19 -21.50 5.54
N SER A 751 -11.17 -21.59 4.68
CA SER A 751 -10.37 -22.82 4.51
C SER A 751 -8.98 -22.83 5.19
N ARG A 752 -8.32 -21.66 5.34
CA ARG A 752 -6.88 -21.63 5.68
C ARG A 752 -6.56 -21.24 7.14
N GLY A 753 -7.47 -20.56 7.82
CA GLY A 753 -7.22 -19.94 9.13
C GLY A 753 -6.13 -18.85 9.09
N MET A 754 -5.98 -18.11 10.18
CA MET A 754 -5.03 -16.99 10.30
C MET A 754 -3.56 -17.49 10.36
N GLU A 755 -2.59 -16.59 10.16
CA GLU A 755 -1.15 -16.86 10.24
C GLU A 755 -0.65 -17.04 11.69
N ASP A 756 -1.22 -18.01 12.40
CA ASP A 756 -1.13 -18.06 13.86
C ASP A 756 -0.05 -19.02 14.39
N THR A 757 0.71 -19.68 13.52
CA THR A 757 1.77 -20.63 13.93
C THR A 757 3.17 -20.12 13.60
N ASP A 758 4.15 -20.42 14.46
CA ASP A 758 5.55 -19.98 14.30
C ASP A 758 6.16 -20.41 12.95
N GLU A 759 5.72 -21.54 12.39
CA GLU A 759 6.15 -22.01 11.08
C GLU A 759 5.61 -21.14 9.93
N LYS A 760 4.31 -20.83 9.92
CA LYS A 760 3.67 -19.96 8.91
C LYS A 760 4.33 -18.58 8.88
N VAL A 761 4.70 -18.11 10.06
CA VAL A 761 5.36 -16.83 10.31
C VAL A 761 6.78 -16.80 9.75
N ARG A 762 7.58 -17.83 10.08
CA ARG A 762 8.96 -17.94 9.58
C ARG A 762 8.95 -17.95 8.05
N ARG A 763 8.05 -18.73 7.45
CA ARG A 763 7.84 -18.75 6.01
C ARG A 763 7.50 -17.36 5.47
N PHE A 764 6.49 -16.68 6.03
CA PHE A 764 6.08 -15.35 5.57
C PHE A 764 7.24 -14.34 5.64
N ASN A 765 8.04 -14.34 6.71
CA ASN A 765 9.22 -13.47 6.81
C ASN A 765 10.31 -13.82 5.79
N LEU A 766 10.51 -15.11 5.47
CA LEU A 766 11.42 -15.54 4.42
C LEU A 766 10.95 -15.08 3.04
N GLU A 767 9.65 -15.18 2.76
CA GLU A 767 9.03 -14.69 1.52
C GLU A 767 9.14 -13.16 1.40
N ILE A 768 8.96 -12.41 2.50
CA ILE A 768 9.25 -10.96 2.55
C ILE A 768 10.70 -10.68 2.19
N ALA A 769 11.65 -11.37 2.84
CA ALA A 769 13.07 -11.14 2.62
C ALA A 769 13.49 -11.48 1.18
N LEU A 770 12.95 -12.58 0.64
CA LEU A 770 13.14 -12.99 -0.75
C LEU A 770 12.60 -11.92 -1.71
N PHE A 771 11.37 -11.43 -1.48
CA PHE A 771 10.76 -10.39 -2.30
C PHE A 771 11.58 -9.09 -2.27
N GLN A 772 11.97 -8.66 -1.07
CA GLN A 772 12.77 -7.44 -0.89
C GLN A 772 14.14 -7.53 -1.57
N GLU A 773 14.77 -8.70 -1.56
CA GLU A 773 16.04 -8.90 -2.26
C GLU A 773 15.83 -8.96 -3.79
N ARG A 774 14.86 -9.75 -4.27
CA ARG A 774 14.61 -9.96 -5.70
C ARG A 774 14.14 -8.70 -6.41
N TRP A 775 13.22 -7.96 -5.79
CA TRP A 775 12.55 -6.78 -6.35
C TRP A 775 13.01 -5.49 -5.69
N LYS A 776 14.23 -5.49 -5.13
CA LYS A 776 14.83 -4.32 -4.48
C LYS A 776 14.75 -3.06 -5.33
N GLU A 777 15.12 -3.17 -6.61
CA GLU A 777 15.12 -2.05 -7.56
C GLU A 777 13.71 -1.48 -7.77
N VAL A 778 12.68 -2.34 -7.86
CA VAL A 778 11.28 -1.89 -7.98
C VAL A 778 10.83 -1.18 -6.71
N LEU A 779 11.20 -1.69 -5.53
CA LEU A 779 10.89 -1.07 -4.24
C LEU A 779 11.62 0.26 -4.01
N GLU A 780 12.85 0.39 -4.51
CA GLU A 780 13.65 1.62 -4.41
C GLU A 780 13.19 2.70 -5.41
N THR A 781 12.86 2.31 -6.64
CA THR A 781 12.34 3.22 -7.67
C THR A 781 10.90 3.66 -7.35
N GLY A 782 10.10 2.77 -6.77
CA GLY A 782 8.70 2.99 -6.47
C GLY A 782 7.76 2.40 -7.53
N ASP A 783 6.49 2.22 -7.16
CA ASP A 783 5.46 1.71 -8.06
C ASP A 783 5.01 2.80 -9.07
N PRO A 784 5.17 2.59 -10.39
CA PRO A 784 4.83 3.59 -11.40
C PRO A 784 3.33 3.97 -11.40
N TYR A 785 2.45 3.13 -10.88
CA TYR A 785 1.01 3.41 -10.82
C TYR A 785 0.56 3.98 -9.47
N TYR A 786 1.50 4.34 -8.60
CA TYR A 786 1.23 4.94 -7.31
C TYR A 786 2.14 6.15 -7.05
N SER A 787 1.54 7.34 -6.89
CA SER A 787 2.32 8.56 -6.74
C SER A 787 3.15 8.56 -5.45
N PRO A 788 4.43 9.00 -5.50
CA PRO A 788 5.27 9.15 -4.31
C PRO A 788 4.73 10.20 -3.32
N ASN A 789 3.79 11.04 -3.74
CA ASN A 789 3.11 12.03 -2.90
C ASN A 789 2.05 11.41 -1.97
N LEU A 790 1.76 10.12 -2.14
CA LEU A 790 0.77 9.34 -1.38
C LEU A 790 1.45 8.34 -0.44
N THR A 791 0.76 7.99 0.65
CA THR A 791 1.35 7.16 1.71
C THR A 791 1.39 5.67 1.37
N LEU A 792 2.58 5.05 1.49
CA LEU A 792 2.71 3.59 1.43
C LEU A 792 2.39 2.89 2.77
N ALA A 793 1.94 3.64 3.79
CA ALA A 793 1.58 3.06 5.09
C ALA A 793 0.10 2.64 5.20
N LYS A 794 -0.75 3.12 4.29
CA LYS A 794 -2.20 2.87 4.26
C LYS A 794 -2.65 2.77 2.82
N ASN A 795 -3.71 2.01 2.59
CA ASN A 795 -4.33 1.83 1.26
C ASN A 795 -5.39 2.91 0.93
N ASP A 796 -5.41 4.03 1.67
CA ASP A 796 -6.44 5.07 1.59
C ASP A 796 -6.08 6.25 0.68
N PHE A 797 -4.92 6.19 0.00
CA PHE A 797 -4.40 7.23 -0.89
C PHE A 797 -4.31 8.61 -0.19
N SER A 798 -4.08 8.62 1.12
CA SER A 798 -3.82 9.86 1.85
C SER A 798 -2.40 10.39 1.60
N LEU A 799 -2.21 11.69 1.82
CA LEU A 799 -0.92 12.37 1.60
C LEU A 799 0.22 11.74 2.42
N ALA A 800 1.35 11.53 1.77
CA ALA A 800 2.58 11.17 2.46
C ALA A 800 3.07 12.31 3.37
N VAL A 801 3.46 11.95 4.60
CA VAL A 801 3.93 12.90 5.62
C VAL A 801 5.44 13.15 5.55
N ASP A 802 6.17 12.31 4.80
CA ASP A 802 7.64 12.17 4.88
C ASP A 802 8.42 12.44 3.58
N VAL A 803 7.80 12.96 2.52
CA VAL A 803 8.52 13.11 1.24
C VAL A 803 9.46 14.32 1.32
N ARG A 804 10.74 14.06 1.08
CA ARG A 804 11.74 15.04 0.62
C ARG A 804 12.76 14.33 -0.23
#